data_AF-A0A6G9YX26-F1
#
_entry.id   AF-A0A6G9YX26-F1
#
_cell.length_a   1.000
_cell.length_b   1.000
_cell.length_c   1.000
_cell.angle_alpha   90.00
_cell.angle_beta   90.00
_cell.angle_gamma   90.00
#
_symmetry.space_group_name_H-M   'P 1'
#
loop_
_entity.id
_entity.type
_entity.pdbx_description
1 polymer ?
#
loop_
_entity_poly.entity_id
_entity_poly.type
_entity_poly.pdbx_seq_one_letter_code
_entity_poly.pdbx_strand_id
1 'polypeptide(L)'
;MRYVGIDLAAPQAVACVLEGGRPTVVAGAPARWTGTSSESPIPLLAHLAAEAKARLGSADVGAVLAAPAYASIAERRALEVACTQAGFAAARVVSATTAIGVACTFTQRPESATMLAIDLAADAYGLSLVEARRDVVEILAVHGGATADPLSAVRATLDRMLAEFDLTIGEIGQVAAAGDGLRLPAAQQWIRELEQGRPPYRALPPEQLIASGAAVQAAALDGAINALVREVLPIDLGVVTAGGQCAELVVRNTAVPVGWTRTFTTTVDQQTSARIRIVESRNAFASIGELGTIVLTGLLPAPAGTTEIEVSVDITADGRITITARDLTTTAVQSMTLPSAPAPPGTGGDEIVAVASNPVPAPPPRPAETVDMSEPQQNLAGDRVQSSAPGYQPSQRILTAARNHQLGRHEATYPHRYFDRLPTGPIIATVIVLAILAIGLARGGVIVLGLIPFMAVVIAGWRWLPTFLESPRHALARFAYLPVRGVGFDSRTAQLSLFEHGAVIAAGNRTTVFGWDTVTMRQDVVQHRYFGRPSYVTYTFKLSDPSGESFRITGRFARPDVWAEQLRRHVAEAQFPRAYAAVSSGAELTFGPFRVTATTIAAHERSVHWSQVEEVDTDRGFVSVRAAGQRLAKVTVNALPNHVVFLALAQRLRTEAASHR
;
A
#
# COMPACT_ATOMS: atom_id res chain seq x y z
N MET A 1 -26.76 -31.68 17.98
CA MET A 1 -25.86 -30.88 17.14
C MET A 1 -25.31 -31.77 16.05
N ARG A 2 -25.36 -31.34 14.80
CA ARG A 2 -24.77 -32.02 13.65
C ARG A 2 -23.41 -31.45 13.28
N TYR A 3 -23.01 -30.30 13.82
CA TYR A 3 -21.71 -29.69 13.56
C TYR A 3 -20.87 -29.51 14.84
N VAL A 4 -19.55 -29.61 14.68
CA VAL A 4 -18.55 -29.26 15.70
C VAL A 4 -17.77 -28.01 15.27
N GLY A 5 -17.35 -27.18 16.22
CA GLY A 5 -16.38 -26.10 16.00
C GLY A 5 -14.97 -26.58 16.24
N ILE A 6 -14.03 -26.31 15.34
CA ILE A 6 -12.64 -26.83 15.42
C ILE A 6 -11.63 -25.69 15.43
N ASP A 7 -10.63 -25.81 16.29
CA ASP A 7 -9.37 -25.06 16.23
C ASP A 7 -8.20 -26.04 16.10
N LEU A 8 -7.48 -25.96 14.99
CA LEU A 8 -6.29 -26.78 14.72
C LEU A 8 -4.99 -26.13 15.19
N ALA A 9 -4.97 -24.81 15.38
CA ALA A 9 -3.77 -24.04 15.72
C ALA A 9 -3.54 -23.95 17.24
N ALA A 10 -4.57 -24.24 18.04
CA ALA A 10 -4.45 -24.40 19.48
C ALA A 10 -3.30 -25.36 19.87
N PRO A 11 -2.62 -25.14 21.01
CA PRO A 11 -1.56 -26.03 21.51
C PRO A 11 -1.97 -27.50 21.58
N GLN A 12 -3.26 -27.75 21.80
CA GLN A 12 -3.93 -29.03 21.60
C GLN A 12 -5.09 -28.74 20.64
N ALA A 13 -5.12 -29.39 19.47
CA ALA A 13 -6.23 -29.21 18.57
C ALA A 13 -7.51 -29.72 19.24
N VAL A 14 -8.59 -28.94 19.19
CA VAL A 14 -9.82 -29.23 19.93
C VAL A 14 -11.04 -29.08 19.04
N ALA A 15 -12.04 -29.94 19.27
CA ALA A 15 -13.37 -29.79 18.72
C ALA A 15 -14.38 -29.53 19.84
N CYS A 16 -15.22 -28.52 19.67
CA CYS A 16 -16.24 -28.10 20.61
C CYS A 16 -17.65 -28.23 19.99
N VAL A 17 -18.65 -28.45 20.83
CA VAL A 17 -20.07 -28.25 20.49
C VAL A 17 -20.73 -27.37 21.53
N LEU A 18 -21.94 -26.89 21.24
CA LEU A 18 -22.78 -26.23 22.24
C LEU A 18 -23.68 -27.28 22.93
N GLU A 19 -23.32 -27.72 24.15
CA GLU A 19 -24.18 -28.55 24.99
C GLU A 19 -24.85 -27.66 26.07
N GLY A 20 -26.18 -27.69 26.17
CA GLY A 20 -26.91 -26.91 27.18
C GLY A 20 -26.67 -25.40 27.12
N GLY A 21 -26.38 -24.86 25.93
CA GLY A 21 -26.05 -23.44 25.75
C GLY A 21 -24.62 -23.05 26.16
N ARG A 22 -23.73 -24.02 26.40
CA ARG A 22 -22.33 -23.80 26.74
C ARG A 22 -21.38 -24.52 25.79
N PRO A 23 -20.30 -23.87 25.33
CA PRO A 23 -19.25 -24.56 24.59
C PRO A 23 -18.64 -25.68 25.43
N THR A 24 -18.59 -26.88 24.87
CA THR A 24 -18.12 -28.11 25.52
C THR A 24 -17.20 -28.85 24.55
N VAL A 25 -15.99 -29.18 25.00
CA VAL A 25 -15.02 -29.96 24.22
C VAL A 25 -15.52 -31.39 24.09
N VAL A 26 -15.53 -31.92 22.86
CA VAL A 26 -16.00 -33.28 22.53
C VAL A 26 -14.93 -34.16 21.91
N ALA A 27 -13.85 -33.57 21.40
CA ALA A 27 -12.68 -34.27 20.88
C ALA A 27 -11.43 -33.40 21.09
N GLY A 28 -10.27 -34.03 21.23
CA GLY A 28 -9.02 -33.32 21.40
C GLY A 28 -7.81 -34.15 20.96
N ALA A 29 -6.83 -33.49 20.37
CA ALA A 29 -5.57 -34.10 19.98
C ALA A 29 -4.38 -33.43 20.66
N PRO A 30 -3.35 -34.21 21.05
CA PRO A 30 -2.12 -33.66 21.61
C PRO A 30 -1.26 -32.93 20.57
N ALA A 31 -1.55 -33.13 19.28
CA ALA A 31 -0.89 -32.47 18.16
C ALA A 31 -1.67 -31.23 17.71
N ARG A 32 -0.98 -30.31 17.02
CA ARG A 32 -1.54 -29.11 16.40
C ARG A 32 -1.09 -28.97 14.96
N TRP A 33 -1.81 -28.18 14.18
CA TRP A 33 -1.46 -27.82 12.82
C TRP A 33 -1.47 -26.30 12.67
N THR A 34 -0.32 -25.72 12.34
CA THR A 34 -0.12 -24.26 12.25
C THR A 34 -0.13 -23.73 10.81
N GLY A 35 -0.43 -24.58 9.82
CA GLY A 35 -0.43 -24.18 8.40
C GLY A 35 0.95 -23.97 7.77
N THR A 36 2.02 -23.99 8.56
CA THR A 36 3.42 -23.80 8.13
C THR A 36 4.22 -25.10 8.04
N SER A 37 3.66 -26.22 8.50
CA SER A 37 4.28 -27.55 8.38
C SER A 37 4.02 -28.15 6.99
N SER A 38 5.01 -28.83 6.39
CA SER A 38 4.83 -29.67 5.19
C SER A 38 3.85 -30.84 5.40
N GLU A 39 3.38 -31.04 6.63
CA GLU A 39 2.45 -32.09 7.03
C GLU A 39 0.98 -31.71 6.73
N SER A 40 0.26 -32.68 6.17
CA SER A 40 -1.17 -32.56 5.89
C SER A 40 -1.99 -32.50 7.19
N PRO A 41 -3.04 -31.65 7.29
CA PRO A 41 -3.93 -31.61 8.45
C PRO A 41 -4.89 -32.81 8.52
N ILE A 42 -4.99 -33.62 7.46
CA ILE A 42 -5.98 -34.70 7.35
C ILE A 42 -5.89 -35.73 8.48
N PRO A 43 -4.72 -36.26 8.88
CA PRO A 43 -4.66 -37.27 9.95
C PRO A 43 -5.17 -36.73 11.30
N LEU A 44 -4.83 -35.48 11.60
CA LEU A 44 -5.29 -34.78 12.80
C LEU A 44 -6.80 -34.58 12.77
N LEU A 45 -7.32 -34.07 11.64
CA LEU A 45 -8.75 -33.91 11.42
C LEU A 45 -9.51 -35.24 11.48
N ALA A 46 -8.93 -36.34 10.98
CA ALA A 46 -9.57 -37.65 10.96
C ALA A 46 -9.69 -38.23 12.38
N HIS A 47 -8.68 -38.00 13.21
CA HIS A 47 -8.74 -38.33 14.63
C HIS A 47 -9.85 -37.54 15.33
N LEU A 48 -9.91 -36.21 15.14
CA LEU A 48 -10.98 -35.38 15.70
C LEU A 48 -12.37 -35.80 15.20
N ALA A 49 -12.51 -36.15 13.92
CA ALA A 49 -13.75 -36.63 13.34
C ALA A 49 -14.22 -37.94 14.00
N ALA A 50 -13.31 -38.91 14.17
CA ALA A 50 -13.63 -40.18 14.80
C ALA A 50 -14.11 -40.01 16.24
N GLU A 51 -13.40 -39.19 17.04
CA GLU A 51 -13.80 -38.90 18.42
C GLU A 51 -15.13 -38.15 18.50
N ALA A 52 -15.31 -37.11 17.67
CA ALA A 52 -16.55 -36.34 17.64
C ALA A 52 -17.76 -37.20 17.26
N LYS A 53 -17.64 -38.08 16.25
CA LYS A 53 -18.70 -39.02 15.85
C LYS A 53 -19.04 -40.01 16.95
N ALA A 54 -18.02 -40.57 17.62
CA ALA A 54 -18.22 -41.47 18.75
C ALA A 54 -18.94 -40.77 19.91
N ARG A 55 -18.54 -39.52 20.23
CA ARG A 55 -19.12 -38.74 21.33
C ARG A 55 -20.54 -38.24 21.05
N LEU A 56 -20.85 -37.91 19.80
CA LEU A 56 -22.17 -37.42 19.38
C LEU A 56 -23.13 -38.55 18.95
N GLY A 57 -22.63 -39.77 18.74
CA GLY A 57 -23.44 -40.91 18.31
C GLY A 57 -24.02 -40.78 16.90
N SER A 58 -23.38 -40.01 16.02
CA SER A 58 -23.83 -39.76 14.65
C SER A 58 -22.68 -39.93 13.65
N ALA A 59 -22.94 -40.56 12.51
CA ALA A 59 -21.98 -40.66 11.42
C ALA A 59 -21.89 -39.38 10.59
N ASP A 60 -22.94 -38.55 10.61
CA ASP A 60 -23.12 -37.36 9.78
C ASP A 60 -22.74 -36.08 10.53
N VAL A 61 -21.57 -36.08 11.16
CA VAL A 61 -21.03 -34.90 11.86
C VAL A 61 -20.30 -34.01 10.87
N GLY A 62 -20.74 -32.76 10.71
CA GLY A 62 -20.04 -31.70 10.00
C GLY A 62 -19.11 -30.89 10.91
N ALA A 63 -18.36 -29.97 10.33
CA ALA A 63 -17.39 -29.12 11.03
C ALA A 63 -17.48 -27.65 10.58
N VAL A 64 -17.32 -26.74 11.55
CA VAL A 64 -16.96 -25.34 11.32
C VAL A 64 -15.53 -25.17 11.80
N LEU A 65 -14.61 -24.91 10.89
CA LEU A 65 -13.18 -24.84 11.18
C LEU A 65 -12.72 -23.39 11.22
N ALA A 66 -11.97 -23.01 12.25
CA ALA A 66 -11.30 -21.73 12.30
C ALA A 66 -9.99 -21.76 11.50
N ALA A 67 -9.80 -20.77 10.64
CA ALA A 67 -8.57 -20.52 9.90
C ALA A 67 -7.97 -19.15 10.27
N PRO A 68 -6.67 -18.94 10.06
CA PRO A 68 -6.05 -17.63 10.27
C PRO A 68 -6.81 -16.51 9.55
N ALA A 69 -6.87 -15.33 10.17
CA ALA A 69 -7.56 -14.15 9.64
C ALA A 69 -7.14 -13.79 8.20
N TYR A 70 -5.88 -14.05 7.86
CA TYR A 70 -5.26 -13.75 6.56
C TYR A 70 -5.24 -14.93 5.58
N ALA A 71 -5.93 -16.04 5.89
CA ALA A 71 -5.99 -17.20 5.01
C ALA A 71 -6.71 -16.84 3.71
N SER A 72 -6.04 -17.14 2.60
CA SER A 72 -6.53 -17.01 1.23
C SER A 72 -7.74 -17.91 0.97
N ILE A 73 -8.54 -17.57 -0.03
CA ILE A 73 -9.65 -18.39 -0.52
C ILE A 73 -9.16 -19.80 -0.88
N ALA A 74 -7.97 -19.89 -1.48
CA ALA A 74 -7.34 -21.18 -1.82
C ALA A 74 -7.00 -22.02 -0.56
N GLU A 75 -6.40 -21.42 0.47
CA GLU A 75 -6.07 -22.10 1.73
C GLU A 75 -7.32 -22.53 2.50
N ARG A 76 -8.32 -21.65 2.59
CA ARG A 76 -9.62 -21.97 3.24
C ARG A 76 -10.28 -23.16 2.55
N ARG A 77 -10.27 -23.17 1.22
CA ARG A 77 -10.80 -24.28 0.44
C ARG A 77 -10.02 -25.58 0.67
N ALA A 78 -8.70 -25.52 0.71
CA ALA A 78 -7.87 -26.69 0.97
C ALA A 78 -8.23 -27.32 2.32
N LEU A 79 -8.55 -26.50 3.33
CA LEU A 79 -9.01 -26.95 4.63
C LEU A 79 -10.41 -27.59 4.58
N GLU A 80 -11.37 -27.02 3.86
CA GLU A 80 -12.70 -27.63 3.70
C GLU A 80 -12.64 -29.01 3.03
N VAL A 81 -11.79 -29.14 2.00
CA VAL A 81 -11.53 -30.41 1.33
C VAL A 81 -10.86 -31.39 2.30
N ALA A 82 -9.86 -30.96 3.06
CA ALA A 82 -9.18 -31.78 4.05
C ALA A 82 -10.15 -32.28 5.15
N CYS A 83 -11.07 -31.44 5.64
CA CYS A 83 -12.10 -31.85 6.59
C CYS A 83 -13.01 -32.94 6.02
N THR A 84 -13.44 -32.78 4.76
CA THR A 84 -14.31 -33.77 4.10
C THR A 84 -13.56 -35.10 3.90
N GLN A 85 -12.30 -35.04 3.45
CA GLN A 85 -11.43 -36.21 3.31
C GLN A 85 -11.13 -36.91 4.63
N ALA A 86 -11.04 -36.14 5.72
CA ALA A 86 -10.88 -36.65 7.08
C ALA A 86 -12.16 -37.32 7.64
N GLY A 87 -13.28 -37.23 6.92
CA GLY A 87 -14.53 -37.92 7.25
C GLY A 87 -15.59 -37.05 7.89
N PHE A 88 -15.46 -35.72 7.95
CA PHE A 88 -16.60 -34.85 8.29
C PHE A 88 -17.61 -34.80 7.13
N ALA A 89 -18.90 -34.73 7.44
CA ALA A 89 -19.98 -34.77 6.44
C ALA A 89 -20.10 -33.46 5.64
N ALA A 90 -19.73 -32.35 6.25
CA ALA A 90 -19.67 -31.02 5.65
C ALA A 90 -18.63 -30.18 6.40
N ALA A 91 -18.06 -29.19 5.74
CA ALA A 91 -17.10 -28.27 6.32
C ALA A 91 -17.41 -26.84 5.92
N ARG A 92 -17.26 -25.90 6.86
CA ARG A 92 -17.23 -24.46 6.59
C ARG A 92 -16.02 -23.86 7.29
N VAL A 93 -15.29 -22.98 6.61
CA VAL A 93 -14.17 -22.28 7.22
C VAL A 93 -14.53 -20.85 7.59
N VAL A 94 -14.20 -20.44 8.82
CA VAL A 94 -14.39 -19.09 9.36
C VAL A 94 -13.08 -18.53 9.86
N SER A 95 -12.98 -17.21 10.01
CA SER A 95 -11.77 -16.60 10.58
C SER A 95 -11.69 -16.86 12.09
N ALA A 96 -10.50 -17.19 12.60
CA ALA A 96 -10.28 -17.44 14.02
C ALA A 96 -10.66 -16.23 14.90
N THR A 97 -10.32 -15.02 14.46
CA THR A 97 -10.72 -13.78 15.15
C THR A 97 -12.22 -13.51 15.10
N THR A 98 -12.90 -13.88 14.01
CA THR A 98 -14.37 -13.87 13.95
C THR A 98 -14.95 -14.83 14.97
N ALA A 99 -14.42 -16.05 15.06
CA ALA A 99 -14.84 -17.02 16.07
C ALA A 99 -14.66 -16.48 17.49
N ILE A 100 -13.52 -15.83 17.80
CA ILE A 100 -13.30 -15.17 19.10
C ILE A 100 -14.39 -14.11 19.38
N GLY A 101 -14.69 -13.26 18.41
CA GLY A 101 -15.75 -12.24 18.54
C GLY A 101 -17.13 -12.85 18.78
N VAL A 102 -17.45 -13.95 18.08
CA VAL A 102 -18.70 -14.70 18.26
C VAL A 102 -18.78 -15.33 19.64
N ALA A 103 -17.71 -15.99 20.11
CA ALA A 103 -17.66 -16.60 21.44
C ALA A 103 -17.86 -15.54 22.55
N CYS A 104 -17.17 -14.40 22.42
CA CYS A 104 -17.27 -13.29 23.36
C CYS A 104 -18.71 -12.73 23.40
N THR A 105 -19.28 -12.44 22.23
CA THR A 105 -20.65 -11.92 22.11
C THR A 105 -21.66 -12.88 22.69
N PHE A 106 -21.55 -14.17 22.36
CA PHE A 106 -22.51 -15.18 22.79
C PHE A 106 -22.49 -15.40 24.31
N THR A 107 -21.31 -15.34 24.93
CA THR A 107 -21.16 -15.55 26.38
C THR A 107 -21.52 -14.33 27.20
N GLN A 108 -21.22 -13.12 26.72
CA GLN A 108 -21.48 -11.88 27.45
C GLN A 108 -22.82 -11.23 27.13
N ARG A 109 -23.33 -11.41 25.91
CA ARG A 109 -24.55 -10.78 25.37
C ARG A 109 -24.65 -9.27 25.68
N PRO A 110 -23.65 -8.47 25.28
CA PRO A 110 -23.68 -7.02 25.53
C PRO A 110 -24.87 -6.37 24.82
N GLU A 111 -25.47 -5.32 25.39
CA GLU A 111 -26.52 -4.57 24.70
C GLU A 111 -26.00 -3.90 23.42
N SER A 112 -24.81 -3.30 23.50
CA SER A 112 -24.02 -2.80 22.39
C SER A 112 -22.57 -2.64 22.85
N ALA A 113 -21.61 -3.20 22.11
CA ALA A 113 -20.19 -3.04 22.41
C ALA A 113 -19.33 -3.15 21.14
N THR A 114 -18.33 -2.27 21.04
CA THR A 114 -17.21 -2.45 20.11
C THR A 114 -16.14 -3.29 20.79
N MET A 115 -15.63 -4.31 20.10
CA MET A 115 -14.69 -5.27 20.68
C MET A 115 -13.49 -5.49 19.77
N LEU A 116 -12.35 -5.82 20.39
CA LEU A 116 -11.17 -6.32 19.70
C LEU A 116 -11.05 -7.82 19.93
N ALA A 117 -11.04 -8.57 18.83
CA ALA A 117 -10.73 -9.99 18.83
C ALA A 117 -9.30 -10.20 18.31
N ILE A 118 -8.43 -10.76 19.15
CA ILE A 118 -6.99 -10.91 18.88
C ILE A 118 -6.65 -12.38 18.88
N ASP A 119 -6.04 -12.86 17.80
CA ASP A 119 -5.44 -14.19 17.74
C ASP A 119 -3.93 -14.01 17.63
N LEU A 120 -3.18 -14.43 18.64
CA LEU A 120 -1.72 -14.26 18.68
C LEU A 120 -1.04 -15.61 18.71
N ALA A 121 -0.46 -16.01 17.58
CA ALA A 121 0.35 -17.21 17.46
C ALA A 121 1.84 -16.88 17.64
N ALA A 122 2.70 -17.91 17.64
CA ALA A 122 4.15 -17.74 17.71
C ALA A 122 4.77 -17.09 16.44
N ASP A 123 4.19 -17.33 15.27
CA ASP A 123 4.69 -16.92 13.94
C ASP A 123 3.64 -16.20 13.10
N ALA A 124 2.49 -15.85 13.70
CA ALA A 124 1.41 -15.17 13.01
C ALA A 124 0.51 -14.39 13.98
N TYR A 125 -0.28 -13.47 13.44
CA TYR A 125 -1.32 -12.78 14.19
C TYR A 125 -2.59 -12.60 13.36
N GLY A 126 -3.71 -12.47 14.06
CA GLY A 126 -5.00 -12.02 13.57
C GLY A 126 -5.56 -10.92 14.48
N LEU A 127 -6.24 -9.96 13.87
CA LEU A 127 -6.94 -8.89 14.56
C LEU A 127 -8.28 -8.62 13.86
N SER A 128 -9.36 -8.57 14.64
CA SER A 128 -10.66 -8.13 14.15
C SER A 128 -11.29 -7.08 15.04
N LEU A 129 -11.91 -6.09 14.39
CA LEU A 129 -12.82 -5.15 15.02
C LEU A 129 -14.24 -5.67 14.87
N VAL A 130 -14.95 -5.77 15.99
CA VAL A 130 -16.26 -6.42 16.05
C VAL A 130 -17.26 -5.48 16.72
N GLU A 131 -18.41 -5.26 16.08
CA GLU A 131 -19.58 -4.70 16.75
C GLU A 131 -20.49 -5.83 17.22
N ALA A 132 -20.75 -5.88 18.52
CA ALA A 132 -21.63 -6.86 19.15
C ALA A 132 -22.87 -6.18 19.69
N ARG A 133 -24.04 -6.74 19.37
CA ARG A 133 -25.35 -6.28 19.87
C ARG A 133 -26.22 -7.50 20.15
N ARG A 134 -26.34 -7.88 21.42
CA ARG A 134 -27.05 -9.09 21.88
C ARG A 134 -26.55 -10.35 21.16
N ASP A 135 -27.33 -10.87 20.23
CA ASP A 135 -27.04 -12.08 19.45
C ASP A 135 -26.56 -11.75 18.01
N VAL A 136 -26.32 -10.46 17.71
CA VAL A 136 -25.78 -9.99 16.43
C VAL A 136 -24.30 -9.68 16.58
N VAL A 137 -23.51 -10.22 15.66
CA VAL A 137 -22.07 -10.02 15.53
C VAL A 137 -21.80 -9.45 14.15
N GLU A 138 -21.34 -8.20 14.09
CA GLU A 138 -20.88 -7.58 12.84
C GLU A 138 -19.37 -7.43 12.88
N ILE A 139 -18.69 -8.08 11.94
CA ILE A 139 -17.27 -7.87 11.74
C ILE A 139 -17.10 -6.61 10.91
N LEU A 140 -16.33 -5.65 11.42
CA LEU A 140 -16.04 -4.39 10.73
C LEU A 140 -14.76 -4.50 9.91
N ALA A 141 -13.74 -5.15 10.47
CA ALA A 141 -12.47 -5.38 9.78
C ALA A 141 -11.80 -6.66 10.27
N VAL A 142 -11.05 -7.29 9.38
CA VAL A 142 -10.22 -8.47 9.65
C VAL A 142 -8.85 -8.23 9.05
N HIS A 143 -7.81 -8.32 9.88
CA HIS A 143 -6.43 -8.20 9.46
C HIS A 143 -5.59 -9.33 10.07
N GLY A 144 -4.45 -9.60 9.47
CA GLY A 144 -3.50 -10.56 9.99
C GLY A 144 -2.34 -10.79 9.04
N GLY A 145 -1.37 -11.57 9.50
CA GLY A 145 -0.27 -12.02 8.66
C GLY A 145 0.69 -12.94 9.40
N ALA A 146 1.42 -13.74 8.63
CA ALA A 146 2.58 -14.47 9.12
C ALA A 146 3.75 -13.49 9.33
N THR A 147 4.45 -13.60 10.46
CA THR A 147 5.55 -12.71 10.86
C THR A 147 6.40 -13.34 11.96
N ALA A 148 7.70 -13.07 11.96
CA ALA A 148 8.60 -13.48 13.03
C ALA A 148 8.41 -12.67 14.33
N ASP A 149 7.74 -11.52 14.28
CA ASP A 149 7.37 -10.71 15.44
C ASP A 149 5.87 -10.37 15.44
N PRO A 150 5.01 -11.33 15.89
CA PRO A 150 3.57 -11.14 15.93
C PRO A 150 3.12 -10.00 16.83
N LEU A 151 3.79 -9.77 17.96
CA LEU A 151 3.38 -8.77 18.95
C LEU A 151 3.55 -7.34 18.43
N SER A 152 4.69 -7.04 17.79
CA SER A 152 4.90 -5.72 17.18
C SER A 152 3.99 -5.51 15.97
N ALA A 153 3.77 -6.55 15.17
CA ALA A 153 2.93 -6.47 13.98
C ALA A 153 1.44 -6.26 14.30
N VAL A 154 0.91 -6.94 15.32
CA VAL A 154 -0.48 -6.76 15.75
C VAL A 154 -0.70 -5.37 16.36
N ARG A 155 0.28 -4.82 17.08
CA ARG A 155 0.24 -3.44 17.60
C ARG A 155 0.15 -2.41 16.48
N ALA A 156 1.07 -2.49 15.51
CA ALA A 156 1.06 -1.58 14.36
C ALA A 156 -0.21 -1.72 13.52
N THR A 157 -0.81 -2.92 13.48
CA THR A 157 -2.08 -3.15 12.79
C THR A 157 -3.27 -2.61 13.56
N LEU A 158 -3.26 -2.72 14.89
CA LEU A 158 -4.27 -2.10 15.75
C LEU A 158 -4.25 -0.59 15.60
N ASP A 159 -3.08 0.05 15.64
CA ASP A 159 -2.97 1.50 15.48
C ASP A 159 -3.55 1.96 14.14
N ARG A 160 -3.25 1.23 13.04
CA ARG A 160 -3.82 1.50 11.72
C ARG A 160 -5.32 1.29 11.66
N MET A 161 -5.82 0.21 12.27
CA MET A 161 -7.25 -0.12 12.32
C MET A 161 -8.03 0.93 13.10
N LEU A 162 -7.56 1.32 14.28
CA LEU A 162 -8.19 2.38 15.07
C LEU A 162 -8.22 3.71 14.31
N ALA A 163 -7.12 4.05 13.63
CA ALA A 163 -7.03 5.19 12.73
C ALA A 163 -8.02 5.10 11.54
N GLU A 164 -8.17 3.94 10.93
CA GLU A 164 -9.09 3.69 9.79
C GLU A 164 -10.56 3.91 10.19
N PHE A 165 -10.93 3.48 11.40
CA PHE A 165 -12.29 3.58 11.93
C PHE A 165 -12.55 4.85 12.76
N ASP A 166 -11.57 5.77 12.86
CA ASP A 166 -11.63 6.97 13.71
C ASP A 166 -11.99 6.64 15.18
N LEU A 167 -11.41 5.56 15.69
CA LEU A 167 -11.62 5.06 17.05
C LEU A 167 -10.39 5.28 17.92
N THR A 168 -10.65 5.44 19.20
CA THR A 168 -9.64 5.39 20.26
C THR A 168 -9.73 4.08 21.02
N ILE A 169 -8.65 3.67 21.68
CA ILE A 169 -8.66 2.48 22.57
C ILE A 169 -9.76 2.61 23.65
N GLY A 170 -10.06 3.83 24.10
CA GLY A 170 -11.11 4.09 25.09
C GLY A 170 -12.50 3.63 24.65
N GLU A 171 -12.77 3.63 23.34
CA GLU A 171 -14.06 3.25 22.75
C GLU A 171 -14.20 1.73 22.56
N ILE A 172 -13.13 0.96 22.77
CA ILE A 172 -13.16 -0.50 22.70
C ILE A 172 -13.74 -1.09 24.00
N GLY A 173 -15.03 -1.39 24.01
CA GLY A 173 -15.75 -1.94 25.17
C GLY A 173 -15.18 -3.24 25.74
N GLN A 174 -14.67 -4.14 24.90
CA GLN A 174 -14.11 -5.43 25.34
C GLN A 174 -12.91 -5.86 24.48
N VAL A 175 -11.89 -6.41 25.12
CA VAL A 175 -10.79 -7.11 24.44
C VAL A 175 -10.92 -8.60 24.74
N ALA A 176 -10.83 -9.42 23.70
CA ALA A 176 -10.81 -10.88 23.79
C ALA A 176 -9.62 -11.39 22.98
N ALA A 177 -8.74 -12.15 23.63
CA ALA A 177 -7.52 -12.65 23.00
C ALA A 177 -7.39 -14.16 23.16
N ALA A 178 -6.91 -14.82 22.10
CA ALA A 178 -6.56 -16.24 22.06
C ALA A 178 -5.17 -16.43 21.45
N GLY A 179 -4.74 -17.69 21.38
CA GLY A 179 -3.47 -18.09 20.77
C GLY A 179 -2.33 -18.29 21.78
N ASP A 180 -1.32 -19.07 21.37
CA ASP A 180 -0.21 -19.47 22.24
C ASP A 180 0.81 -18.35 22.50
N GLY A 181 0.82 -17.30 21.66
CA GLY A 181 1.59 -16.09 21.86
C GLY A 181 1.23 -15.36 23.16
N LEU A 182 0.04 -15.61 23.73
CA LEU A 182 -0.35 -15.10 25.05
C LEU A 182 0.44 -15.71 26.22
N ARG A 183 1.28 -16.72 25.98
CA ARG A 183 2.26 -17.20 26.99
C ARG A 183 3.39 -16.20 27.23
N LEU A 184 3.63 -15.29 26.29
CA LEU A 184 4.65 -14.25 26.43
C LEU A 184 4.21 -13.20 27.46
N PRO A 185 5.01 -12.92 28.51
CA PRO A 185 4.66 -11.89 29.51
C PRO A 185 4.38 -10.51 28.90
N ALA A 186 5.11 -10.15 27.84
CA ALA A 186 4.93 -8.90 27.10
C ALA A 186 3.58 -8.83 26.38
N ALA A 187 3.09 -9.96 25.83
CA ALA A 187 1.77 -10.01 25.22
C ALA A 187 0.67 -9.86 26.27
N GLN A 188 0.79 -10.56 27.41
CA GLN A 188 -0.18 -10.44 28.51
C GLN A 188 -0.21 -9.02 29.09
N GLN A 189 0.95 -8.37 29.21
CA GLN A 189 1.03 -6.98 29.66
C GLN A 189 0.31 -6.06 28.68
N TRP A 190 0.55 -6.24 27.39
CA TRP A 190 -0.09 -5.43 26.35
C TRP A 190 -1.61 -5.58 26.35
N ILE A 191 -2.14 -6.81 26.47
CA ILE A 191 -3.58 -7.02 26.58
C ILE A 191 -4.16 -6.26 27.79
N ARG A 192 -3.48 -6.30 28.95
CA ARG A 192 -3.91 -5.53 30.14
C ARG A 192 -3.89 -4.01 29.91
N GLU A 193 -2.93 -3.51 29.13
CA GLU A 193 -2.87 -2.10 28.73
C GLU A 193 -4.05 -1.72 27.82
N LEU A 194 -4.42 -2.58 26.87
CA LEU A 194 -5.59 -2.38 25.99
C LEU A 194 -6.90 -2.38 26.77
N GLU A 195 -7.02 -3.22 27.80
CA GLU A 195 -8.21 -3.28 28.65
C GLU A 195 -8.43 -1.96 29.42
N GLN A 196 -7.41 -1.12 29.62
CA GLN A 196 -7.51 0.19 30.30
C GLN A 196 -8.20 0.12 31.68
N GLY A 197 -7.99 -0.97 32.42
CA GLY A 197 -8.63 -1.19 33.73
C GLY A 197 -10.06 -1.74 33.67
N ARG A 198 -10.59 -2.03 32.48
CA ARG A 198 -11.82 -2.83 32.30
C ARG A 198 -11.59 -4.27 32.76
N PRO A 199 -12.65 -4.99 33.18
CA PRO A 199 -12.52 -6.39 33.56
C PRO A 199 -12.07 -7.23 32.34
N PRO A 200 -11.04 -8.07 32.49
CA PRO A 200 -10.59 -8.94 31.41
C PRO A 200 -11.68 -9.94 31.03
N TYR A 201 -11.73 -10.31 29.76
CA TYR A 201 -12.60 -11.40 29.32
C TYR A 201 -12.15 -12.72 29.97
N ARG A 202 -13.03 -13.34 30.76
CA ARG A 202 -12.76 -14.61 31.47
C ARG A 202 -13.87 -15.65 31.37
N ALA A 203 -14.86 -15.45 30.50
CA ALA A 203 -15.99 -16.37 30.38
C ALA A 203 -15.57 -17.73 29.78
N LEU A 204 -14.52 -17.74 28.96
CA LEU A 204 -13.92 -18.95 28.40
C LEU A 204 -12.38 -18.89 28.48
N PRO A 205 -11.69 -20.04 28.63
CA PRO A 205 -10.25 -20.09 28.55
C PRO A 205 -9.74 -19.65 27.16
N PRO A 206 -8.60 -18.94 27.06
CA PRO A 206 -8.04 -18.49 25.77
C PRO A 206 -7.81 -19.64 24.77
N GLU A 207 -7.38 -20.81 25.24
CA GLU A 207 -7.12 -22.00 24.43
C GLU A 207 -8.38 -22.66 23.87
N GLN A 208 -9.57 -22.35 24.41
CA GLN A 208 -10.85 -22.88 23.93
C GLN A 208 -11.66 -21.83 23.16
N LEU A 209 -11.21 -20.58 23.14
CA LEU A 209 -12.02 -19.45 22.70
C LEU A 209 -12.39 -19.53 21.21
N ILE A 210 -11.42 -19.89 20.37
CA ILE A 210 -11.60 -20.03 18.92
C ILE A 210 -12.54 -21.20 18.61
N ALA A 211 -12.26 -22.40 19.13
CA ALA A 211 -13.11 -23.58 18.91
C ALA A 211 -14.53 -23.39 19.46
N SER A 212 -14.69 -22.67 20.58
CA SER A 212 -15.99 -22.31 21.15
C SER A 212 -16.78 -21.39 20.23
N GLY A 213 -16.13 -20.39 19.64
CA GLY A 213 -16.75 -19.49 18.67
C GLY A 213 -17.22 -20.19 17.41
N ALA A 214 -16.36 -21.07 16.89
CA ALA A 214 -16.71 -21.94 15.77
C ALA A 214 -17.90 -22.86 16.12
N ALA A 215 -17.97 -23.35 17.35
CA ALA A 215 -19.08 -24.19 17.82
C ALA A 215 -20.41 -23.41 17.96
N VAL A 216 -20.34 -22.13 18.32
CA VAL A 216 -21.51 -21.23 18.33
C VAL A 216 -22.00 -20.99 16.90
N GLN A 217 -21.10 -20.73 15.95
CA GLN A 217 -21.49 -20.60 14.54
C GLN A 217 -22.06 -21.92 13.97
N ALA A 218 -21.45 -23.06 14.31
CA ALA A 218 -21.97 -24.39 13.99
C ALA A 218 -23.41 -24.58 14.50
N ALA A 219 -23.67 -24.17 15.75
CA ALA A 219 -25.01 -24.19 16.34
C ALA A 219 -25.99 -23.26 15.60
N ALA A 220 -25.52 -22.10 15.13
CA ALA A 220 -26.34 -21.16 14.36
C ALA A 220 -26.71 -21.72 12.98
N LEU A 221 -25.77 -22.39 12.31
CA LEU A 221 -26.01 -23.08 11.02
C LEU A 221 -27.01 -24.23 11.16
N ASP A 222 -26.96 -24.94 12.29
CA ASP A 222 -27.94 -25.99 12.65
C ASP A 222 -29.33 -25.42 13.04
N GLY A 223 -29.49 -24.09 13.13
CA GLY A 223 -30.70 -23.44 13.62
C GLY A 223 -30.94 -23.65 15.11
N ALA A 224 -29.94 -24.14 15.86
CA ALA A 224 -30.05 -24.39 17.30
C ALA A 224 -29.99 -23.11 18.13
N ILE A 225 -29.41 -22.03 17.57
CA ILE A 225 -29.40 -20.69 18.16
C ILE A 225 -29.69 -19.63 17.10
N ASN A 226 -30.31 -18.52 17.52
CA ASN A 226 -30.54 -17.35 16.67
C ASN A 226 -29.37 -16.36 16.79
N ALA A 227 -28.21 -16.73 16.27
CA ALA A 227 -27.06 -15.82 16.17
C ALA A 227 -26.90 -15.34 14.72
N LEU A 228 -26.82 -14.02 14.53
CA LEU A 228 -26.54 -13.43 13.22
C LEU A 228 -25.08 -13.01 13.19
N VAL A 229 -24.29 -13.60 12.29
CA VAL A 229 -22.90 -13.20 12.05
C VAL A 229 -22.80 -12.58 10.66
N ARG A 230 -22.46 -11.30 10.60
CA ARG A 230 -22.10 -10.63 9.35
C ARG A 230 -20.58 -10.61 9.22
N GLU A 231 -20.06 -11.40 8.29
CA GLU A 231 -18.64 -11.46 7.98
C GLU A 231 -18.22 -10.40 6.95
N VAL A 232 -16.91 -10.29 6.74
CA VAL A 232 -16.29 -9.45 5.73
C VAL A 232 -15.26 -10.25 4.92
N LEU A 233 -14.96 -9.80 3.71
CA LEU A 233 -13.92 -10.38 2.87
C LEU A 233 -12.53 -10.09 3.47
N PRO A 234 -11.66 -11.09 3.72
CA PRO A 234 -10.37 -10.85 4.37
C PRO A 234 -9.26 -10.32 3.44
N ILE A 235 -9.40 -10.52 2.12
CA ILE A 235 -8.39 -10.21 1.10
C ILE A 235 -9.09 -9.64 -0.13
N ASP A 236 -8.43 -8.74 -0.86
CA ASP A 236 -9.02 -8.16 -2.07
C ASP A 236 -9.19 -9.23 -3.15
N LEU A 237 -10.33 -9.22 -3.82
CA LEU A 237 -10.60 -10.00 -5.01
C LEU A 237 -10.48 -9.10 -6.23
N GLY A 238 -9.76 -9.52 -7.26
CA GLY A 238 -9.55 -8.70 -8.45
C GLY A 238 -9.33 -9.49 -9.73
N VAL A 239 -9.06 -8.77 -10.81
CA VAL A 239 -8.66 -9.33 -12.10
C VAL A 239 -7.31 -8.80 -12.54
N VAL A 240 -6.53 -9.65 -13.21
CA VAL A 240 -5.28 -9.21 -13.84
C VAL A 240 -5.60 -8.46 -15.13
N THR A 241 -5.16 -7.21 -15.21
CA THR A 241 -5.27 -6.37 -16.42
C THR A 241 -4.09 -6.61 -17.37
N ALA A 242 -4.21 -6.16 -18.62
CA ALA A 242 -3.14 -6.28 -19.62
C ALA A 242 -1.82 -5.62 -19.19
N GLY A 243 -1.86 -4.63 -18.29
CA GLY A 243 -0.67 -3.98 -17.72
C GLY A 243 0.01 -4.78 -16.60
N GLY A 244 -0.43 -6.01 -16.32
CA GLY A 244 0.08 -6.83 -15.21
C GLY A 244 -0.39 -6.38 -13.83
N GLN A 245 -1.21 -5.33 -13.75
CA GLN A 245 -1.79 -4.82 -12.52
C GLN A 245 -3.06 -5.58 -12.16
N CYS A 246 -3.33 -5.71 -10.87
CA CYS A 246 -4.59 -6.22 -10.35
C CYS A 246 -5.62 -5.08 -10.25
N ALA A 247 -6.68 -5.18 -11.05
CA ALA A 247 -7.85 -4.33 -10.91
C ALA A 247 -8.80 -4.95 -9.89
N GLU A 248 -8.97 -4.28 -8.75
CA GLU A 248 -9.89 -4.70 -7.69
C GLU A 248 -11.34 -4.82 -8.19
N LEU A 249 -11.97 -5.95 -7.86
CA LEU A 249 -13.40 -6.19 -8.00
C LEU A 249 -14.09 -5.98 -6.66
N VAL A 250 -13.63 -6.64 -5.59
CA VAL A 250 -14.16 -6.47 -4.24
C VAL A 250 -13.00 -6.26 -3.29
N VAL A 251 -13.05 -5.19 -2.50
CA VAL A 251 -11.99 -4.85 -1.53
C VAL A 251 -12.20 -5.64 -0.25
N ARG A 252 -11.11 -6.00 0.44
CA ARG A 252 -11.15 -6.57 1.79
C ARG A 252 -11.93 -5.67 2.75
N ASN A 253 -12.38 -6.24 3.85
CA ASN A 253 -13.30 -5.66 4.82
C ASN A 253 -14.70 -5.31 4.26
N THR A 254 -14.98 -5.59 2.97
CA THR A 254 -16.35 -5.50 2.44
C THR A 254 -17.23 -6.56 3.09
N ALA A 255 -18.36 -6.14 3.67
CA ALA A 255 -19.34 -7.05 4.27
C ALA A 255 -19.92 -8.04 3.25
N VAL A 256 -20.06 -9.29 3.65
CA VAL A 256 -20.68 -10.35 2.84
C VAL A 256 -22.04 -10.75 3.42
N PRO A 257 -23.06 -11.03 2.59
CA PRO A 257 -23.04 -11.13 1.12
C PRO A 257 -22.96 -9.77 0.41
N VAL A 258 -22.37 -9.76 -0.79
CA VAL A 258 -22.22 -8.56 -1.64
C VAL A 258 -22.24 -8.91 -3.12
N GLY A 259 -22.84 -8.04 -3.93
CA GLY A 259 -22.73 -8.05 -5.39
C GLY A 259 -21.95 -6.83 -5.86
N TRP A 260 -21.01 -7.01 -6.78
CA TRP A 260 -20.21 -5.93 -7.36
C TRP A 260 -20.01 -6.12 -8.85
N THR A 261 -19.94 -5.01 -9.59
CA THR A 261 -19.76 -5.04 -11.04
C THR A 261 -18.74 -4.00 -11.48
N ARG A 262 -17.87 -4.38 -12.41
CA ARG A 262 -16.88 -3.49 -13.02
C ARG A 262 -16.73 -3.78 -14.51
N THR A 263 -16.71 -2.72 -15.31
CA THR A 263 -16.53 -2.81 -16.76
C THR A 263 -15.05 -2.75 -17.13
N PHE A 264 -14.67 -3.60 -18.08
CA PHE A 264 -13.37 -3.72 -18.72
C PHE A 264 -13.51 -3.59 -20.23
N THR A 265 -12.40 -3.48 -20.94
CA THR A 265 -12.39 -3.41 -22.40
C THR A 265 -11.30 -4.29 -23.00
N THR A 266 -11.46 -4.64 -24.28
CA THR A 266 -10.42 -5.25 -25.11
C THR A 266 -9.24 -4.32 -25.27
N THR A 267 -8.03 -4.90 -25.36
CA THR A 267 -6.77 -4.16 -25.51
C THR A 267 -6.10 -4.44 -26.86
N VAL A 268 -6.70 -5.29 -27.69
CA VAL A 268 -6.21 -5.68 -29.02
C VAL A 268 -7.33 -5.43 -30.03
N ASP A 269 -6.97 -4.87 -31.18
CA ASP A 269 -7.91 -4.66 -32.28
C ASP A 269 -8.46 -6.01 -32.79
N GLN A 270 -9.75 -6.02 -33.14
CA GLN A 270 -10.46 -7.17 -33.69
C GLN A 270 -10.44 -8.41 -32.76
N GLN A 271 -10.26 -8.20 -31.45
CA GLN A 271 -10.23 -9.26 -30.45
C GLN A 271 -11.60 -9.95 -30.34
N THR A 272 -11.65 -11.27 -30.60
CA THR A 272 -12.89 -12.07 -30.58
C THR A 272 -13.11 -12.86 -29.28
N SER A 273 -12.13 -12.84 -28.37
CA SER A 273 -12.23 -13.47 -27.06
C SER A 273 -11.40 -12.74 -26.00
N ALA A 274 -11.87 -12.69 -24.76
CA ALA A 274 -11.16 -12.12 -23.62
C ALA A 274 -10.92 -13.17 -22.53
N ARG A 275 -9.67 -13.23 -22.04
CA ARG A 275 -9.29 -14.05 -20.89
C ARG A 275 -9.22 -13.18 -19.64
N ILE A 276 -10.03 -13.50 -18.63
CA ILE A 276 -10.16 -12.74 -17.41
C ILE A 276 -9.64 -13.61 -16.27
N ARG A 277 -8.43 -13.32 -15.81
CA ARG A 277 -7.77 -14.04 -14.71
C ARG A 277 -8.23 -13.45 -13.39
N ILE A 278 -8.82 -14.27 -12.54
CA ILE A 278 -9.30 -13.89 -11.21
C ILE A 278 -8.20 -14.18 -10.20
N VAL A 279 -7.87 -13.19 -9.37
CA VAL A 279 -6.78 -13.28 -8.40
C VAL A 279 -7.21 -12.76 -7.04
N GLU A 280 -6.57 -13.29 -6.01
CA GLU A 280 -6.49 -12.62 -4.71
C GLU A 280 -5.31 -11.64 -4.73
N SER A 281 -5.56 -10.46 -4.19
CA SER A 281 -4.58 -9.38 -4.13
C SER A 281 -4.46 -8.85 -2.71
N ARG A 282 -3.23 -8.50 -2.33
CA ARG A 282 -3.01 -7.66 -1.14
C ARG A 282 -2.95 -6.16 -1.50
N ASN A 283 -2.78 -5.86 -2.79
CA ASN A 283 -2.77 -4.53 -3.38
C ASN A 283 -2.91 -4.61 -4.92
N ALA A 284 -3.05 -3.48 -5.60
CA ALA A 284 -3.24 -3.38 -7.04
C ALA A 284 -2.06 -3.88 -7.92
N PHE A 285 -0.94 -4.32 -7.36
CA PHE A 285 0.28 -4.66 -8.11
C PHE A 285 0.81 -6.08 -7.85
N ALA A 286 0.26 -6.80 -6.87
CA ALA A 286 0.74 -8.12 -6.49
C ALA A 286 -0.44 -9.09 -6.31
N SER A 287 -0.63 -9.96 -7.31
CA SER A 287 -1.41 -11.18 -7.17
C SER A 287 -0.70 -12.11 -6.21
N ILE A 288 -1.37 -12.51 -5.12
CA ILE A 288 -0.85 -13.51 -4.18
C ILE A 288 -1.33 -14.93 -4.51
N GLY A 289 -2.32 -15.07 -5.40
CA GLY A 289 -2.79 -16.36 -5.90
C GLY A 289 -3.82 -16.20 -7.01
N GLU A 290 -3.76 -17.07 -8.01
CA GLU A 290 -4.80 -17.17 -9.05
C GLU A 290 -5.90 -18.13 -8.60
N LEU A 291 -7.14 -17.66 -8.60
CA LEU A 291 -8.31 -18.45 -8.23
C LEU A 291 -8.92 -19.19 -9.43
N GLY A 292 -8.69 -18.66 -10.63
CA GLY A 292 -9.07 -19.27 -11.90
C GLY A 292 -9.23 -18.23 -12.99
N THR A 293 -9.70 -18.69 -14.14
CA THR A 293 -9.75 -17.90 -15.36
C THR A 293 -11.08 -18.10 -16.09
N ILE A 294 -11.73 -17.00 -16.48
CA ILE A 294 -12.89 -16.99 -17.38
C ILE A 294 -12.40 -16.72 -18.80
N VAL A 295 -12.83 -17.52 -19.78
CA VAL A 295 -12.56 -17.27 -21.20
C VAL A 295 -13.87 -16.90 -21.88
N LEU A 296 -14.09 -15.59 -22.08
CA LEU A 296 -15.26 -15.06 -22.77
C LEU A 296 -15.01 -15.08 -24.29
N THR A 297 -15.76 -15.90 -25.03
CA THR A 297 -15.64 -16.03 -26.50
C THR A 297 -16.85 -15.41 -27.20
N GLY A 298 -16.70 -15.09 -28.48
CA GLY A 298 -17.80 -14.55 -29.30
C GLY A 298 -17.93 -13.03 -29.25
N LEU A 299 -16.86 -12.31 -28.91
CA LEU A 299 -16.81 -10.86 -29.01
C LEU A 299 -16.86 -10.45 -30.48
N LEU A 300 -17.62 -9.39 -30.79
CA LEU A 300 -17.61 -8.82 -32.13
C LEU A 300 -16.25 -8.17 -32.43
N PRO A 301 -15.68 -8.39 -33.62
CA PRO A 301 -14.45 -7.73 -34.02
C PRO A 301 -14.61 -6.20 -34.02
N ALA A 302 -13.88 -5.52 -33.13
CA ALA A 302 -13.92 -4.07 -32.96
C ALA A 302 -12.53 -3.52 -32.62
N PRO A 303 -12.24 -2.21 -32.83
CA PRO A 303 -11.01 -1.60 -32.36
C PRO A 303 -10.82 -1.76 -30.84
N ALA A 304 -9.57 -1.83 -30.38
CA ALA A 304 -9.22 -1.88 -28.97
C ALA A 304 -9.87 -0.70 -28.22
N GLY A 305 -10.32 -0.93 -26.99
CA GLY A 305 -11.01 0.07 -26.19
C GLY A 305 -12.50 0.22 -26.48
N THR A 306 -13.05 -0.48 -27.48
CA THR A 306 -14.45 -0.34 -27.90
C THR A 306 -15.39 -1.34 -27.23
N THR A 307 -14.95 -2.60 -27.07
CA THR A 307 -15.79 -3.66 -26.52
C THR A 307 -15.95 -3.49 -25.02
N GLU A 308 -17.19 -3.33 -24.53
CA GLU A 308 -17.45 -3.24 -23.10
C GLU A 308 -17.74 -4.63 -22.51
N ILE A 309 -16.85 -5.09 -21.63
CA ILE A 309 -16.95 -6.37 -20.93
C ILE A 309 -17.26 -6.09 -19.46
N GLU A 310 -18.47 -6.38 -19.05
CA GLU A 310 -18.90 -6.33 -17.66
C GLU A 310 -18.43 -7.57 -16.91
N VAL A 311 -17.72 -7.38 -15.80
CA VAL A 311 -17.36 -8.45 -14.87
C VAL A 311 -18.07 -8.20 -13.55
N SER A 312 -18.98 -9.11 -13.21
CA SER A 312 -19.78 -9.09 -12.00
C SER A 312 -19.34 -10.18 -11.03
N VAL A 313 -19.33 -9.88 -9.75
CA VAL A 313 -19.01 -10.78 -8.64
C VAL A 313 -20.18 -10.80 -7.68
N ASP A 314 -20.67 -11.99 -7.37
CA ASP A 314 -21.66 -12.23 -6.34
C ASP A 314 -21.05 -13.11 -5.25
N ILE A 315 -20.89 -12.56 -4.05
CA ILE A 315 -20.42 -13.27 -2.86
C ILE A 315 -21.61 -13.50 -1.94
N THR A 316 -21.86 -14.76 -1.63
CA THR A 316 -22.97 -15.20 -0.78
C THR A 316 -22.56 -15.29 0.69
N ALA A 317 -23.54 -15.41 1.60
CA ALA A 317 -23.29 -15.47 3.05
C ALA A 317 -22.59 -16.77 3.50
N ASP A 318 -22.66 -17.82 2.69
CA ASP A 318 -21.93 -19.08 2.83
C ASP A 318 -20.52 -19.02 2.21
N GLY A 319 -20.12 -17.88 1.63
CA GLY A 319 -18.78 -17.69 1.08
C GLY A 319 -18.60 -18.22 -0.35
N ARG A 320 -19.67 -18.67 -1.02
CA ARG A 320 -19.63 -19.01 -2.45
C ARG A 320 -19.52 -17.72 -3.27
N ILE A 321 -18.54 -17.67 -4.15
CA ILE A 321 -18.20 -16.52 -4.99
C ILE A 321 -18.50 -16.88 -6.44
N THR A 322 -19.48 -16.25 -7.06
CA THR A 322 -19.79 -16.41 -8.49
C THR A 322 -19.28 -15.20 -9.24
N ILE A 323 -18.51 -15.42 -10.29
CA ILE A 323 -17.95 -14.36 -11.13
C ILE A 323 -18.46 -14.57 -12.54
N THR A 324 -19.08 -13.54 -13.11
CA THR A 324 -19.71 -13.57 -14.42
C THR A 324 -19.10 -12.48 -15.29
N ALA A 325 -18.61 -12.86 -16.47
CA ALA A 325 -18.16 -11.95 -17.51
C ALA A 325 -19.20 -11.91 -18.64
N ARG A 326 -19.60 -10.72 -19.04
CA ARG A 326 -20.58 -10.48 -20.09
C ARG A 326 -20.10 -9.38 -21.02
N ASP A 327 -20.20 -9.61 -22.32
CA ASP A 327 -20.10 -8.53 -23.30
C ASP A 327 -21.45 -7.81 -23.37
N LEU A 328 -21.44 -6.48 -23.22
CA LEU A 328 -22.66 -5.67 -23.22
C LEU A 328 -23.27 -5.50 -24.62
N THR A 329 -22.50 -5.78 -25.67
CA THR A 329 -22.92 -5.62 -27.06
C THR A 329 -23.42 -6.92 -27.70
N THR A 330 -23.06 -8.07 -27.13
CA THR A 330 -23.43 -9.40 -27.63
C THR A 330 -24.21 -10.21 -26.59
N THR A 331 -24.58 -11.44 -26.95
CA THR A 331 -25.13 -12.41 -26.00
C THR A 331 -24.03 -13.24 -25.31
N ALA A 332 -22.75 -12.90 -25.50
CA ALA A 332 -21.64 -13.64 -24.93
C ALA A 332 -21.60 -13.45 -23.40
N VAL A 333 -21.74 -14.57 -22.68
CA VAL A 333 -21.67 -14.63 -21.22
C VAL A 333 -20.90 -15.87 -20.83
N GLN A 334 -20.01 -15.74 -19.86
CA GLN A 334 -19.31 -16.84 -19.21
C GLN A 334 -19.22 -16.60 -17.72
N SER A 335 -19.34 -17.64 -16.92
CA SER A 335 -19.29 -17.54 -15.47
C SER A 335 -18.45 -18.65 -14.87
N MET A 336 -17.79 -18.35 -13.76
CA MET A 336 -17.19 -19.34 -12.88
C MET A 336 -17.76 -19.18 -11.48
N THR A 337 -17.91 -20.29 -10.77
CA THR A 337 -18.20 -20.25 -9.34
C THR A 337 -17.02 -20.82 -8.60
N LEU A 338 -16.56 -20.09 -7.58
CA LEU A 338 -15.57 -20.52 -6.63
C LEU A 338 -16.30 -21.02 -5.37
N PRO A 339 -15.98 -22.23 -4.90
CA PRO A 339 -15.01 -23.17 -5.49
C PRO A 339 -15.51 -23.88 -6.78
N SER A 340 -14.66 -23.95 -7.81
CA SER A 340 -14.87 -24.78 -9.03
C SER A 340 -14.42 -26.21 -8.75
N ALA A 341 -15.22 -27.24 -9.08
CA ALA A 341 -14.87 -28.65 -8.87
C ALA A 341 -13.44 -28.99 -9.37
N PRO A 342 -12.69 -29.88 -8.68
CA PRO A 342 -11.30 -30.17 -9.05
C PRO A 342 -11.20 -30.73 -10.47
N ALA A 343 -10.34 -30.13 -11.30
CA ALA A 343 -9.97 -30.70 -12.58
C ALA A 343 -8.97 -31.87 -12.36
N PRO A 344 -9.10 -32.99 -13.09
CA PRO A 344 -8.18 -34.12 -12.96
C PRO A 344 -6.75 -33.75 -13.41
N PRO A 345 -5.71 -34.35 -12.81
CA PRO A 345 -4.33 -34.10 -13.17
C PRO A 345 -4.02 -34.78 -14.51
N GLY A 346 -3.77 -33.99 -15.54
CA GLY A 346 -3.33 -34.51 -16.84
C GLY A 346 -4.09 -33.89 -18.00
N THR A 347 -3.81 -32.64 -18.31
CA THR A 347 -3.98 -32.08 -19.67
C THR A 347 -3.01 -30.92 -19.80
N GLY A 348 -1.76 -31.27 -20.09
CA GLY A 348 -0.84 -30.33 -20.74
C GLY A 348 -1.34 -30.08 -22.15
N GLY A 349 -1.36 -28.82 -22.56
CA GLY A 349 -1.76 -28.41 -23.89
C GLY A 349 -1.97 -26.90 -23.96
N ASP A 350 -1.02 -26.22 -24.59
CA ASP A 350 -1.06 -24.87 -25.15
C ASP A 350 -1.28 -23.69 -24.19
N GLU A 351 -0.14 -23.27 -23.65
CA GLU A 351 0.14 -21.94 -23.11
C GLU A 351 -0.12 -20.87 -24.19
N ILE A 352 -1.22 -20.12 -24.08
CA ILE A 352 -1.47 -18.95 -24.92
C ILE A 352 -1.97 -17.84 -24.02
N VAL A 353 -1.10 -16.88 -23.74
CA VAL A 353 -1.36 -15.67 -22.95
C VAL A 353 -2.30 -14.74 -23.73
N ALA A 354 -3.10 -13.92 -23.04
CA ALA A 354 -3.60 -12.70 -23.65
C ALA A 354 -2.39 -11.77 -23.83
N VAL A 355 -1.62 -11.98 -24.88
CA VAL A 355 -0.49 -11.15 -25.27
C VAL A 355 -0.62 -10.93 -26.77
N ALA A 356 -0.23 -9.75 -27.23
CA ALA A 356 0.04 -9.53 -28.63
C ALA A 356 0.94 -10.65 -29.18
N SER A 357 0.38 -11.45 -30.10
CA SER A 357 1.02 -12.18 -31.22
C SER A 357 2.04 -13.32 -30.96
N ASN A 358 1.99 -14.29 -31.88
CA ASN A 358 2.68 -15.59 -31.95
C ASN A 358 4.14 -15.55 -32.49
N PRO A 359 4.91 -16.67 -32.45
CA PRO A 359 6.37 -16.67 -32.33
C PRO A 359 7.16 -16.62 -33.65
N VAL A 360 8.32 -15.95 -33.59
CA VAL A 360 9.38 -15.92 -34.62
C VAL A 360 10.56 -16.77 -34.10
N PRO A 361 11.24 -17.57 -34.94
CA PRO A 361 12.37 -18.40 -34.48
C PRO A 361 13.52 -17.53 -33.96
N ALA A 362 14.19 -18.03 -32.92
CA ALA A 362 15.22 -17.32 -32.18
C ALA A 362 16.37 -16.82 -33.10
N PRO A 363 16.67 -15.50 -33.10
CA PRO A 363 17.92 -15.01 -33.66
C PRO A 363 19.08 -15.36 -32.71
N PRO A 364 20.32 -15.52 -33.22
CA PRO A 364 21.48 -15.79 -32.36
C PRO A 364 21.68 -14.64 -31.35
N PRO A 365 22.27 -14.93 -30.17
CA PRO A 365 22.41 -13.94 -29.12
C PRO A 365 23.20 -12.73 -29.61
N ARG A 366 22.57 -11.55 -29.57
CA ARG A 366 23.24 -10.26 -29.73
C ARG A 366 23.61 -9.69 -28.34
N PRO A 367 24.70 -8.93 -28.24
CA PRO A 367 25.36 -8.60 -26.97
C PRO A 367 24.53 -7.69 -26.07
N ALA A 368 24.81 -7.77 -24.76
CA ALA A 368 24.09 -7.12 -23.65
C ALA A 368 23.69 -5.66 -23.90
N GLU A 369 22.40 -5.38 -23.74
CA GLU A 369 21.82 -4.03 -23.87
C GLU A 369 21.80 -3.33 -22.51
N THR A 370 22.26 -2.08 -22.49
CA THR A 370 22.36 -1.20 -21.33
C THR A 370 20.98 -0.60 -21.03
N VAL A 371 20.40 -0.87 -19.85
CA VAL A 371 19.11 -0.28 -19.46
C VAL A 371 19.37 1.04 -18.73
N ASP A 372 19.06 2.15 -19.41
CA ASP A 372 19.14 3.50 -18.84
C ASP A 372 17.82 3.86 -18.12
N MET A 373 17.89 4.11 -16.81
CA MET A 373 16.74 4.53 -15.99
C MET A 373 16.50 6.05 -16.05
N SER A 374 17.14 6.76 -16.99
CA SER A 374 17.14 8.23 -17.06
C SER A 374 16.04 8.84 -17.95
N GLU A 375 15.37 8.07 -18.81
CA GLU A 375 14.39 8.61 -19.78
C GLU A 375 13.00 7.98 -19.67
N PRO A 376 11.93 8.79 -19.70
CA PRO A 376 10.57 8.29 -19.94
C PRO A 376 10.44 7.91 -21.42
N GLN A 377 9.92 6.72 -21.71
CA GLN A 377 9.64 6.27 -23.08
C GLN A 377 8.70 7.25 -23.80
N GLN A 378 9.28 8.14 -24.61
CA GLN A 378 8.58 8.88 -25.65
C GLN A 378 8.65 8.08 -26.94
N ASN A 379 7.51 7.57 -27.41
CA ASN A 379 7.08 7.65 -28.81
C ASN A 379 5.73 6.95 -29.01
N LEU A 380 4.66 7.75 -29.00
CA LEU A 380 3.53 7.70 -29.95
C LEU A 380 2.65 8.92 -29.66
N ALA A 381 3.15 10.10 -30.06
CA ALA A 381 2.36 11.32 -30.14
C ALA A 381 1.86 11.46 -31.58
N GLY A 382 0.55 11.40 -31.76
CA GLY A 382 -0.08 11.58 -33.06
C GLY A 382 -1.60 11.47 -33.04
N ASP A 383 -2.27 12.20 -32.13
CA ASP A 383 -3.39 13.07 -32.51
C ASP A 383 -3.95 13.84 -31.32
N ARG A 384 -4.05 15.16 -31.50
CA ARG A 384 -4.73 16.07 -30.58
C ARG A 384 -6.22 16.02 -30.88
N VAL A 385 -7.02 15.49 -29.95
CA VAL A 385 -8.44 15.86 -29.85
C VAL A 385 -8.62 16.67 -28.57
N GLN A 386 -8.79 17.99 -28.76
CA GLN A 386 -9.45 18.84 -27.77
C GLN A 386 -10.90 18.37 -27.66
N SER A 387 -11.28 17.84 -26.50
CA SER A 387 -12.68 17.64 -26.11
C SER A 387 -12.90 18.27 -24.75
N SER A 388 -13.36 19.51 -24.78
CA SER A 388 -14.04 20.18 -23.69
C SER A 388 -15.41 19.53 -23.46
N ALA A 389 -15.58 18.83 -22.33
CA ALA A 389 -16.88 18.45 -21.80
C ALA A 389 -16.93 18.75 -20.28
N PRO A 390 -17.99 19.40 -19.76
CA PRO A 390 -18.09 19.82 -18.36
C PRO A 390 -18.63 18.68 -17.49
N GLY A 391 -18.06 18.49 -16.30
CA GLY A 391 -18.73 17.79 -15.19
C GLY A 391 -18.09 16.53 -14.61
N TYR A 392 -16.88 16.13 -15.00
CA TYR A 392 -16.15 15.09 -14.26
C TYR A 392 -15.49 15.72 -13.01
N GLN A 393 -15.93 15.31 -11.81
CA GLN A 393 -15.23 15.61 -10.55
C GLN A 393 -14.46 14.36 -10.08
N PRO A 394 -13.16 14.25 -10.40
CA PRO A 394 -12.30 13.17 -9.90
C PRO A 394 -11.97 13.29 -8.40
N SER A 395 -12.42 14.36 -7.73
CA SER A 395 -11.95 14.72 -6.39
C SER A 395 -12.60 13.92 -5.27
N GLN A 396 -13.88 13.52 -5.32
CA GLN A 396 -14.50 12.90 -4.13
C GLN A 396 -14.11 11.44 -3.89
N ARG A 397 -13.98 10.59 -4.93
CA ARG A 397 -13.65 9.16 -4.75
C ARG A 397 -12.20 8.93 -4.30
N ILE A 398 -11.26 9.74 -4.81
CA ILE A 398 -9.85 9.72 -4.38
C ILE A 398 -9.72 10.30 -2.98
N LEU A 399 -10.52 11.32 -2.61
CA LEU A 399 -10.56 11.85 -1.25
C LEU A 399 -11.19 10.88 -0.24
N THR A 400 -12.13 10.02 -0.66
CA THR A 400 -12.70 8.94 0.16
C THR A 400 -11.70 7.80 0.35
N ALA A 401 -11.00 7.37 -0.70
CA ALA A 401 -9.87 6.45 -0.58
C ALA A 401 -8.72 7.04 0.26
N ALA A 402 -8.54 8.36 0.21
CA ALA A 402 -7.54 9.10 0.98
C ALA A 402 -7.86 9.26 2.47
N ARG A 403 -9.12 9.06 2.90
CA ARG A 403 -9.47 9.06 4.32
C ARG A 403 -9.06 7.75 5.01
N ASN A 404 -9.03 6.65 4.27
CA ASN A 404 -8.91 5.31 4.85
C ASN A 404 -7.46 4.88 5.12
N HIS A 405 -6.47 5.53 4.51
CA HIS A 405 -5.05 5.17 4.66
C HIS A 405 -4.23 6.38 5.15
N GLN A 406 -4.19 6.57 6.48
CA GLN A 406 -3.55 7.70 7.17
C GLN A 406 -2.01 7.74 7.01
N LEU A 407 -1.51 8.20 5.86
CA LEU A 407 -0.08 8.41 5.61
C LEU A 407 0.33 9.90 5.59
N GLY A 408 -0.62 10.78 5.89
CA GLY A 408 -0.38 12.19 6.19
C GLY A 408 -0.94 13.13 5.12
N ARG A 409 -1.70 14.14 5.56
CA ARG A 409 -2.15 15.28 4.75
C ARG A 409 -1.34 16.51 5.13
N HIS A 410 -0.72 17.13 4.14
CA HIS A 410 0.11 18.32 4.28
C HIS A 410 -0.40 19.40 3.35
N GLU A 411 -0.58 20.61 3.87
CA GLU A 411 -1.10 21.73 3.10
C GLU A 411 -0.07 22.85 3.01
N ALA A 412 -0.06 23.54 1.87
CA ALA A 412 0.76 24.70 1.61
C ALA A 412 0.00 25.70 0.74
N THR A 413 0.12 26.99 1.07
CA THR A 413 -0.43 28.06 0.23
C THR A 413 0.63 28.52 -0.76
N TYR A 414 0.37 28.36 -2.07
CA TYR A 414 1.27 28.83 -3.11
C TYR A 414 0.80 30.19 -3.64
N PRO A 415 1.63 31.26 -3.53
CA PRO A 415 1.34 32.51 -4.21
C PRO A 415 1.35 32.29 -5.73
N HIS A 416 0.42 32.94 -6.43
CA HIS A 416 0.15 32.71 -7.85
C HIS A 416 1.40 33.02 -8.73
N ARG A 417 1.88 32.00 -9.47
CA ARG A 417 2.89 31.98 -10.56
C ARG A 417 4.35 32.45 -10.27
N TYR A 418 5.27 31.63 -10.79
CA TYR A 418 6.73 31.75 -11.04
C TYR A 418 7.66 31.20 -9.93
N PHE A 419 8.51 30.21 -10.22
CA PHE A 419 9.56 30.27 -11.25
C PHE A 419 9.67 29.06 -12.21
N ASP A 420 9.32 29.30 -13.48
CA ASP A 420 10.24 29.09 -14.60
C ASP A 420 10.24 30.40 -15.40
N ARG A 421 11.41 31.06 -15.50
CA ARG A 421 11.70 32.42 -16.04
C ARG A 421 11.69 33.55 -14.99
N LEU A 422 12.92 33.86 -14.56
CA LEU A 422 13.54 35.12 -14.10
C LEU A 422 12.64 36.28 -13.62
N PRO A 423 12.95 36.94 -12.48
CA PRO A 423 12.45 38.29 -12.26
C PRO A 423 13.15 39.19 -13.27
N THR A 424 12.38 39.75 -14.19
CA THR A 424 12.79 40.74 -15.18
C THR A 424 13.30 42.05 -14.55
N GLY A 425 13.15 42.25 -13.23
CA GLY A 425 13.58 43.44 -12.50
C GLY A 425 15.09 43.76 -12.60
N PRO A 426 16.00 42.86 -12.17
CA PRO A 426 17.45 43.08 -12.30
C PRO A 426 17.92 43.16 -13.75
N ILE A 427 17.27 42.47 -14.69
CA ILE A 427 17.63 42.51 -16.12
C ILE A 427 17.21 43.83 -16.76
N ILE A 428 16.00 44.33 -16.48
CA ILE A 428 15.54 45.64 -16.95
C ILE A 428 16.37 46.76 -16.31
N ALA A 429 16.69 46.67 -15.01
CA ALA A 429 17.58 47.63 -14.36
C ALA A 429 19.00 47.62 -14.96
N THR A 430 19.54 46.44 -15.29
CA THR A 430 20.85 46.30 -15.93
C THR A 430 20.84 46.79 -17.37
N VAL A 431 19.75 46.56 -18.12
CA VAL A 431 19.56 47.08 -19.48
C VAL A 431 19.39 48.60 -19.49
N ILE A 432 18.70 49.18 -18.49
CA ILE A 432 18.56 50.63 -18.32
C ILE A 432 19.90 51.26 -17.93
N VAL A 433 20.66 50.64 -17.00
CA VAL A 433 21.99 51.12 -16.60
C VAL A 433 22.98 51.03 -17.75
N LEU A 434 22.98 49.94 -18.52
CA LEU A 434 23.83 49.77 -19.72
C LEU A 434 23.41 50.72 -20.84
N ALA A 435 22.11 51.01 -21.01
CA ALA A 435 21.64 52.01 -21.96
C ALA A 435 22.07 53.44 -21.55
N ILE A 436 22.00 53.79 -20.26
CA ILE A 436 22.47 55.09 -19.74
C ILE A 436 24.00 55.19 -19.89
N LEU A 437 24.74 54.11 -19.64
CA LEU A 437 26.19 54.06 -19.83
C LEU A 437 26.57 54.18 -21.31
N ALA A 438 25.87 53.48 -22.20
CA ALA A 438 26.11 53.51 -23.64
C ALA A 438 25.77 54.89 -24.25
N ILE A 439 24.70 55.54 -23.77
CA ILE A 439 24.35 56.92 -24.15
C ILE A 439 25.41 57.91 -23.64
N GLY A 440 25.98 57.69 -22.45
CA GLY A 440 27.08 58.50 -21.89
C GLY A 440 28.42 58.32 -22.61
N LEU A 441 28.73 57.09 -23.08
CA LEU A 441 29.93 56.79 -23.85
C LEU A 441 29.83 57.26 -25.32
N ALA A 442 28.65 57.20 -25.94
CA ALA A 442 28.42 57.69 -27.30
C ALA A 442 28.44 59.22 -27.42
N ARG A 443 28.27 59.95 -26.30
CA ARG A 443 28.26 61.42 -26.26
C ARG A 443 29.46 62.05 -25.55
N GLY A 444 30.64 61.42 -25.67
CA GLY A 444 31.91 62.13 -25.51
C GLY A 444 32.13 62.82 -24.17
N GLY A 445 32.14 62.06 -23.07
CA GLY A 445 32.93 62.36 -21.89
C GLY A 445 32.46 63.47 -20.93
N VAL A 446 32.87 63.30 -19.67
CA VAL A 446 32.96 64.31 -18.61
C VAL A 446 31.62 64.77 -17.99
N ILE A 447 30.93 63.89 -17.26
CA ILE A 447 30.28 64.29 -15.98
C ILE A 447 30.45 63.15 -14.95
N VAL A 448 31.70 62.98 -14.51
CA VAL A 448 32.10 62.25 -13.29
C VAL A 448 31.91 63.13 -12.04
N LEU A 449 31.38 64.35 -12.16
CA LEU A 449 31.17 65.26 -11.02
C LEU A 449 29.79 65.16 -10.32
N GLY A 450 28.89 64.28 -10.78
CA GLY A 450 27.58 64.06 -10.13
C GLY A 450 27.56 62.97 -9.06
N LEU A 451 28.62 62.18 -8.91
CA LEU A 451 28.65 61.06 -7.96
C LEU A 451 29.04 61.44 -6.53
N ILE A 452 29.62 62.63 -6.33
CA ILE A 452 30.04 63.13 -5.02
C ILE A 452 28.84 63.56 -4.14
N PRO A 453 27.79 64.26 -4.65
CA PRO A 453 26.59 64.50 -3.85
C PRO A 453 25.77 63.22 -3.61
N PHE A 454 25.82 62.23 -4.50
CA PHE A 454 25.17 60.93 -4.28
C PHE A 454 25.84 60.12 -3.15
N MET A 455 27.19 60.13 -3.08
CA MET A 455 27.93 59.55 -1.96
C MET A 455 27.76 60.34 -0.65
N ALA A 456 27.58 61.66 -0.70
CA ALA A 456 27.29 62.47 0.50
C ALA A 456 25.88 62.22 1.06
N VAL A 457 24.87 61.93 0.22
CA VAL A 457 23.52 61.51 0.65
C VAL A 457 23.56 60.12 1.32
N VAL A 458 24.40 59.22 0.81
CA VAL A 458 24.59 57.88 1.41
C VAL A 458 25.31 57.97 2.76
N ILE A 459 26.30 58.86 2.91
CA ILE A 459 27.08 59.03 4.14
C ILE A 459 26.36 59.89 5.19
N ALA A 460 25.61 60.93 4.80
CA ALA A 460 24.74 61.69 5.70
C ALA A 460 23.57 60.82 6.24
N GLY A 461 23.15 59.82 5.48
CA GLY A 461 22.17 58.81 5.90
C GLY A 461 22.67 57.85 6.98
N TRP A 462 23.97 57.80 7.28
CA TRP A 462 24.55 56.88 8.25
C TRP A 462 24.75 57.46 9.66
N ARG A 463 24.52 58.76 9.86
CA ARG A 463 24.76 59.42 11.16
C ARG A 463 23.50 59.57 12.03
N TRP A 464 22.34 59.12 11.55
CA TRP A 464 21.07 59.05 12.30
C TRP A 464 20.63 57.60 12.58
N LEU A 465 21.63 56.75 12.84
CA LEU A 465 21.53 55.45 13.50
C LEU A 465 20.82 55.42 14.88
N PRO A 466 20.53 56.53 15.60
CA PRO A 466 19.83 56.43 16.90
C PRO A 466 18.33 56.79 16.95
N THR A 467 17.67 57.12 15.83
CA THR A 467 16.19 57.34 15.80
C THR A 467 15.46 56.38 14.86
N PHE A 468 16.19 55.49 14.17
CA PHE A 468 15.66 54.41 13.34
C PHE A 468 15.41 53.10 14.11
N LEU A 469 15.51 53.14 15.45
CA LEU A 469 15.12 52.03 16.34
C LEU A 469 13.68 52.13 16.85
N GLU A 470 12.91 53.17 16.51
CA GLU A 470 11.48 53.19 16.80
C GLU A 470 10.68 53.74 15.59
N SER A 471 10.02 52.84 14.87
CA SER A 471 9.01 53.08 13.80
C SER A 471 9.51 53.45 12.38
N PRO A 472 9.68 52.43 11.52
CA PRO A 472 9.04 52.42 10.19
C PRO A 472 7.99 51.31 10.04
N ARG A 473 7.98 50.34 10.98
CA ARG A 473 7.12 49.14 10.92
C ARG A 473 5.63 49.43 11.14
N HIS A 474 5.28 50.54 11.78
CA HIS A 474 3.88 50.95 11.98
C HIS A 474 3.32 51.85 10.85
N ALA A 475 4.18 52.39 9.98
CA ALA A 475 3.73 53.21 8.84
C ALA A 475 3.32 52.33 7.63
N LEU A 476 4.01 51.21 7.41
CA LEU A 476 3.65 50.21 6.39
C LEU A 476 2.41 49.37 6.77
N ALA A 477 2.06 49.30 8.06
CA ALA A 477 0.86 48.61 8.53
C ALA A 477 -0.44 49.43 8.37
N ARG A 478 -0.36 50.76 8.17
CA ARG A 478 -1.55 51.63 8.09
C ARG A 478 -1.95 52.04 6.68
N PHE A 479 -1.06 51.95 5.69
CA PHE A 479 -1.42 52.15 4.27
C PHE A 479 -1.83 50.85 3.54
N ALA A 480 -1.75 49.70 4.21
CA ALA A 480 -2.15 48.39 3.66
C ALA A 480 -3.56 47.93 4.07
N TYR A 481 -4.31 48.74 4.83
CA TYR A 481 -5.64 48.38 5.32
C TYR A 481 -6.74 49.26 4.71
N LEU A 482 -7.36 48.67 3.67
CA LEU A 482 -8.70 48.87 3.08
C LEU A 482 -8.80 49.75 1.81
N PRO A 483 -9.47 49.31 0.72
CA PRO A 483 -10.17 48.04 0.46
C PRO A 483 -9.73 47.34 -0.86
N VAL A 484 -9.18 46.14 -0.76
CA VAL A 484 -9.31 45.11 -1.82
C VAL A 484 -9.72 43.79 -1.16
N ARG A 485 -10.91 43.79 -0.53
CA ARG A 485 -11.69 42.56 -0.28
C ARG A 485 -12.77 42.44 -1.36
N GLY A 486 -12.32 42.52 -2.60
CA GLY A 486 -13.11 42.34 -3.82
C GLY A 486 -12.29 41.86 -5.02
N VAL A 487 -10.98 41.65 -4.85
CA VAL A 487 -10.13 40.96 -5.83
C VAL A 487 -9.47 39.82 -5.07
N GLY A 488 -10.02 38.62 -5.21
CA GLY A 488 -9.41 37.41 -4.68
C GLY A 488 -8.02 37.27 -5.28
N PHE A 489 -6.99 37.53 -4.50
CA PHE A 489 -5.70 36.89 -4.75
C PHE A 489 -5.93 35.40 -4.46
N ASP A 490 -6.36 34.66 -5.48
CA ASP A 490 -6.52 33.20 -5.43
C ASP A 490 -5.14 32.58 -5.25
N SER A 491 -4.63 32.56 -4.03
CA SER A 491 -3.53 31.67 -3.70
C SER A 491 -4.04 30.25 -3.90
N ARG A 492 -3.51 29.53 -4.90
CA ARG A 492 -3.86 28.13 -5.09
C ARG A 492 -3.28 27.37 -3.91
N THR A 493 -4.14 26.98 -2.98
CA THR A 493 -3.80 26.01 -1.94
C THR A 493 -3.40 24.71 -2.64
N ALA A 494 -2.22 24.21 -2.30
CA ALA A 494 -1.79 22.89 -2.71
C ALA A 494 -1.85 21.96 -1.49
N GLN A 495 -2.45 20.81 -1.68
CA GLN A 495 -2.54 19.74 -0.72
C GLN A 495 -1.70 18.57 -1.23
N LEU A 496 -0.74 18.13 -0.43
CA LEU A 496 0.03 16.91 -0.60
C LEU A 496 -0.57 15.87 0.35
N SER A 497 -1.03 14.76 -0.21
CA SER A 497 -1.47 13.61 0.55
C SER A 497 -0.58 12.43 0.17
N LEU A 498 0.14 11.89 1.15
CA LEU A 498 0.95 10.69 0.98
C LEU A 498 0.09 9.46 1.33
N PHE A 499 0.26 8.37 0.59
CA PHE A 499 -0.47 7.10 0.72
C PHE A 499 0.49 5.92 0.60
N GLU A 500 -0.01 4.71 0.80
CA GLU A 500 0.83 3.51 0.97
C GLU A 500 1.54 3.17 -0.34
N HIS A 501 0.91 3.52 -1.46
CA HIS A 501 1.36 3.18 -2.80
C HIS A 501 1.49 4.39 -3.73
N GLY A 502 1.26 5.62 -3.23
CA GLY A 502 1.47 6.82 -4.02
C GLY A 502 1.28 8.13 -3.26
N ALA A 503 1.37 9.25 -3.97
CA ALA A 503 0.99 10.57 -3.48
C ALA A 503 -0.02 11.22 -4.40
N VAL A 504 -0.99 11.92 -3.80
CA VAL A 504 -1.91 12.80 -4.53
C VAL A 504 -1.54 14.23 -4.20
N ILE A 505 -1.42 15.05 -5.23
CA ILE A 505 -1.16 16.47 -5.11
C ILE A 505 -2.30 17.23 -5.76
N ALA A 506 -3.11 17.90 -4.96
CA ALA A 506 -4.20 18.75 -5.42
C ALA A 506 -3.77 20.21 -5.33
N ALA A 507 -3.62 20.92 -6.44
CA ALA A 507 -3.23 22.33 -6.51
C ALA A 507 -4.19 23.14 -7.40
N GLY A 508 -5.10 23.90 -6.77
CA GLY A 508 -6.22 24.53 -7.47
C GLY A 508 -7.15 23.48 -8.08
N ASN A 509 -7.46 23.58 -9.38
CA ASN A 509 -8.30 22.59 -10.09
C ASN A 509 -7.52 21.38 -10.64
N ARG A 510 -6.22 21.28 -10.38
CA ARG A 510 -5.38 20.17 -10.86
C ARG A 510 -5.14 19.19 -9.73
N THR A 511 -5.39 17.91 -9.99
CA THR A 511 -5.06 16.80 -9.10
C THR A 511 -4.13 15.87 -9.86
N THR A 512 -2.93 15.67 -9.35
CA THR A 512 -1.91 14.79 -9.94
C THR A 512 -1.65 13.62 -8.98
N VAL A 513 -1.50 12.42 -9.51
CA VAL A 513 -1.25 11.20 -8.73
C VAL A 513 0.11 10.63 -9.12
N PHE A 514 0.95 10.30 -8.15
CA PHE A 514 2.27 9.69 -8.33
C PHE A 514 2.28 8.31 -7.66
N GLY A 515 2.51 7.23 -8.40
CA GLY A 515 2.71 5.89 -7.84
C GLY A 515 4.14 5.68 -7.35
N TRP A 516 4.35 5.09 -6.18
CA TRP A 516 5.71 4.89 -5.62
C TRP A 516 6.58 3.93 -6.45
N ASP A 517 5.95 3.02 -7.18
CA ASP A 517 6.55 2.03 -8.06
C ASP A 517 7.13 2.63 -9.36
N THR A 518 6.50 3.70 -9.86
CA THR A 518 6.76 4.29 -11.18
C THR A 518 7.31 5.71 -11.11
N VAL A 519 7.22 6.37 -9.95
CA VAL A 519 7.68 7.74 -9.80
C VAL A 519 9.21 7.83 -9.90
N THR A 520 9.66 8.84 -10.63
CA THR A 520 11.03 9.33 -10.53
C THR A 520 11.08 10.44 -9.50
N MET A 521 11.72 10.16 -8.37
CA MET A 521 12.01 11.11 -7.30
C MET A 521 13.42 11.68 -7.48
N ARG A 522 13.54 13.00 -7.61
CA ARG A 522 14.80 13.74 -7.45
C ARG A 522 14.76 14.62 -6.21
N GLN A 523 15.83 14.62 -5.43
CA GLN A 523 15.94 15.43 -4.23
C GLN A 523 17.08 16.46 -4.37
N ASP A 524 16.76 17.72 -4.11
CA ASP A 524 17.71 18.81 -3.97
C ASP A 524 17.86 19.20 -2.50
N VAL A 525 19.09 19.49 -2.09
CA VAL A 525 19.48 19.77 -0.71
C VAL A 525 20.25 21.09 -0.70
N VAL A 526 19.60 22.15 -0.23
CA VAL A 526 20.19 23.50 -0.18
C VAL A 526 20.57 23.82 1.26
N GLN A 527 21.87 23.99 1.52
CA GLN A 527 22.35 24.43 2.83
C GLN A 527 22.44 25.95 2.87
N HIS A 528 21.62 26.58 3.71
CA HIS A 528 21.68 28.02 3.94
C HIS A 528 22.77 28.33 4.97
N ARG A 529 23.68 29.25 4.61
CA ARG A 529 24.70 29.78 5.52
C ARG A 529 24.41 31.24 5.78
N TYR A 530 24.44 31.63 7.06
CA TYR A 530 24.27 33.01 7.49
C TYR A 530 25.58 33.45 8.15
N PHE A 531 26.25 34.47 7.58
CA PHE A 531 27.58 34.94 8.03
C PHE A 531 28.63 33.83 8.21
N GLY A 532 28.74 32.90 7.25
CA GLY A 532 29.73 31.82 7.29
C GLY A 532 29.41 30.68 8.27
N ARG A 533 28.34 30.79 9.07
CA ARG A 533 27.84 29.72 9.94
C ARG A 533 26.68 28.97 9.28
N PRO A 534 26.59 27.64 9.40
CA PRO A 534 25.45 26.87 8.91
C PRO A 534 24.18 27.30 9.65
N SER A 535 23.13 27.65 8.90
CA SER A 535 21.87 28.20 9.44
C SER A 535 20.74 27.17 9.42
N TYR A 536 20.43 26.58 8.25
CA TYR A 536 19.46 25.48 8.12
C TYR A 536 19.60 24.80 6.74
N VAL A 537 19.00 23.62 6.57
CA VAL A 537 18.99 22.85 5.31
C VAL A 537 17.57 22.79 4.77
N THR A 538 17.39 23.08 3.49
CA THR A 538 16.10 22.99 2.80
C THR A 538 16.12 21.79 1.86
N TYR A 539 15.12 20.91 1.97
CA TYR A 539 14.89 19.80 1.05
C TYR A 539 13.82 20.17 0.02
N THR A 540 14.10 19.89 -1.25
CA THR A 540 13.13 20.02 -2.35
C THR A 540 13.06 18.70 -3.09
N PHE A 541 11.86 18.15 -3.25
CA PHE A 541 11.63 16.92 -4.00
C PHE A 541 10.90 17.25 -5.30
N LYS A 542 11.36 16.68 -6.41
CA LYS A 542 10.63 16.67 -7.67
C LYS A 542 10.16 15.25 -7.92
N LEU A 543 8.85 15.07 -7.94
CA LEU A 543 8.21 13.83 -8.39
C LEU A 543 7.87 13.99 -9.87
N SER A 544 8.24 13.02 -10.69
CA SER A 544 7.85 12.95 -12.10
C SER A 544 7.24 11.58 -12.36
N ASP A 545 6.10 11.55 -13.03
CA ASP A 545 5.49 10.30 -13.50
C ASP A 545 6.05 9.90 -14.89
N PRO A 546 5.74 8.69 -15.39
CA PRO A 546 6.15 8.27 -16.72
C PRO A 546 5.53 9.10 -17.86
N SER A 547 4.39 9.77 -17.64
CA SER A 547 3.73 10.61 -18.64
C SER A 547 4.41 11.98 -18.84
N GLY A 548 5.38 12.31 -17.97
CA GLY A 548 6.11 13.57 -17.98
C GLY A 548 5.47 14.67 -17.11
N GLU A 549 4.37 14.37 -16.42
CA GLU A 549 3.82 15.25 -15.40
C GLU A 549 4.77 15.27 -14.18
N SER A 550 5.08 16.47 -13.69
CA SER A 550 5.95 16.60 -12.52
C SER A 550 5.49 17.67 -11.57
N PHE A 551 5.74 17.43 -10.28
CA PHE A 551 5.41 18.36 -9.21
C PHE A 551 6.60 18.56 -8.27
N ARG A 552 6.82 19.81 -7.87
CA ARG A 552 7.90 20.20 -6.96
C ARG A 552 7.36 20.41 -5.54
N ILE A 553 7.73 19.51 -4.65
CA ILE A 553 7.43 19.55 -3.22
C ILE A 553 8.57 20.30 -2.52
N THR A 554 8.24 21.31 -1.74
CA THR A 554 9.21 22.18 -1.04
C THR A 554 8.89 22.23 0.45
N GLY A 555 9.80 22.78 1.26
CA GLY A 555 9.58 23.03 2.69
C GLY A 555 8.41 23.97 3.04
N ARG A 556 7.61 24.42 2.06
CA ARG A 556 6.35 25.15 2.29
C ARG A 556 5.20 24.27 2.78
N PHE A 557 5.28 22.95 2.56
CA PHE A 557 4.36 21.99 3.17
C PHE A 557 4.69 21.79 4.65
N ALA A 558 3.68 21.84 5.51
CA ALA A 558 3.86 21.69 6.95
C ALA A 558 4.54 20.36 7.31
N ARG A 559 5.45 20.38 8.30
CA ARG A 559 6.23 19.23 8.79
C ARG A 559 7.11 18.57 7.70
N PRO A 560 8.08 19.31 7.10
CA PRO A 560 8.97 18.80 6.06
C PRO A 560 9.87 17.64 6.48
N ASP A 561 10.14 17.52 7.77
CA ASP A 561 10.79 16.37 8.40
C ASP A 561 9.97 15.08 8.26
N VAL A 562 8.65 15.15 8.43
CA VAL A 562 7.76 13.98 8.41
C VAL A 562 7.51 13.49 6.98
N TRP A 563 7.04 14.38 6.10
CA TRP A 563 6.67 13.95 4.75
C TRP A 563 7.88 13.62 3.88
N ALA A 564 9.04 14.24 4.09
CA ALA A 564 10.25 13.92 3.34
C ALA A 564 10.75 12.51 3.65
N GLU A 565 10.68 12.11 4.93
CA GLU A 565 11.10 10.77 5.34
C GLU A 565 10.14 9.69 4.83
N GLN A 566 8.82 9.93 4.94
CA GLN A 566 7.81 9.02 4.40
C GLN A 566 7.98 8.84 2.89
N LEU A 567 8.20 9.93 2.15
CA LEU A 567 8.39 9.90 0.72
C LEU A 567 9.65 9.10 0.32
N ARG A 568 10.78 9.32 1.02
CA ARG A 568 12.01 8.53 0.82
C ARG A 568 11.80 7.04 1.10
N ARG A 569 11.17 6.72 2.23
CA ARG A 569 10.90 5.35 2.67
C ARG A 569 10.02 4.61 1.66
N HIS A 570 8.88 5.19 1.27
CA HIS A 570 7.93 4.51 0.39
C HIS A 570 8.46 4.31 -1.03
N VAL A 571 9.23 5.27 -1.58
CA VAL A 571 9.92 5.08 -2.86
C VAL A 571 10.97 3.97 -2.78
N ALA A 572 11.71 3.89 -1.67
CA ALA A 572 12.68 2.82 -1.46
C ALA A 572 12.00 1.44 -1.32
N GLU A 573 10.97 1.33 -0.47
CA GLU A 573 10.19 0.10 -0.25
C GLU A 573 9.57 -0.43 -1.56
N ALA A 574 9.01 0.46 -2.38
CA ALA A 574 8.35 0.08 -3.62
C ALA A 574 9.33 -0.38 -4.70
N GLN A 575 10.51 0.26 -4.82
CA GLN A 575 11.39 0.06 -5.97
C GLN A 575 12.62 -0.82 -5.67
N PHE A 576 13.06 -0.93 -4.41
CA PHE A 576 14.23 -1.72 -4.04
C PHE A 576 14.12 -3.20 -4.42
N PRO A 577 13.04 -3.94 -4.12
CA PRO A 577 12.95 -5.36 -4.44
C PRO A 577 13.15 -5.65 -5.93
N ARG A 578 12.54 -4.81 -6.79
CA ARG A 578 12.69 -4.92 -8.25
C ARG A 578 14.09 -4.54 -8.72
N ALA A 579 14.66 -3.47 -8.18
CA ALA A 579 16.02 -3.04 -8.51
C ALA A 579 17.05 -4.13 -8.14
N TYR A 580 16.91 -4.72 -6.96
CA TYR A 580 17.76 -5.82 -6.51
C TYR A 580 17.58 -7.07 -7.40
N ALA A 581 16.34 -7.50 -7.65
CA ALA A 581 16.07 -8.65 -8.52
C ALA A 581 16.64 -8.48 -9.94
N ALA A 582 16.51 -7.28 -10.52
CA ALA A 582 17.08 -6.98 -11.84
C ALA A 582 18.60 -7.15 -11.83
N VAL A 583 19.28 -6.57 -10.85
CA VAL A 583 20.74 -6.68 -10.73
C VAL A 583 21.19 -8.11 -10.46
N SER A 584 20.51 -8.84 -9.57
CA SER A 584 20.79 -10.26 -9.28
C SER A 584 20.58 -11.17 -10.49
N SER A 585 19.67 -10.81 -11.40
CA SER A 585 19.46 -11.51 -12.68
C SER A 585 20.50 -11.18 -13.77
N GLY A 586 21.48 -10.31 -13.46
CA GLY A 586 22.55 -9.92 -14.36
C GLY A 586 22.30 -8.60 -15.11
N ALA A 587 21.23 -7.86 -14.81
CA ALA A 587 20.99 -6.56 -15.42
C ALA A 587 21.95 -5.50 -14.86
N GLU A 588 22.31 -4.52 -15.71
CA GLU A 588 22.99 -3.30 -15.29
C GLU A 588 21.95 -2.19 -15.07
N LEU A 589 21.92 -1.61 -13.87
CA LEU A 589 21.06 -0.47 -13.54
C LEU A 589 21.86 0.83 -13.52
N THR A 590 21.30 1.86 -14.15
CA THR A 590 21.89 3.20 -14.19
C THR A 590 21.21 4.13 -13.18
N PHE A 591 21.99 4.72 -12.28
CA PHE A 591 21.55 5.77 -11.35
C PHE A 591 22.35 7.03 -11.65
N GLY A 592 21.89 7.81 -12.62
CA GLY A 592 22.61 8.98 -13.12
C GLY A 592 24.04 8.59 -13.55
N PRO A 593 25.10 9.11 -12.90
CA PRO A 593 26.48 8.79 -13.26
C PRO A 593 26.97 7.40 -12.81
N PHE A 594 26.21 6.67 -12.00
CA PHE A 594 26.57 5.32 -11.56
C PHE A 594 25.90 4.25 -12.41
N ARG A 595 26.66 3.21 -12.76
CA ARG A 595 26.14 1.95 -13.29
C ARG A 595 26.41 0.83 -12.29
N VAL A 596 25.41 0.02 -12.01
CA VAL A 596 25.41 -0.98 -10.94
C VAL A 596 25.04 -2.35 -11.51
N THR A 597 25.91 -3.33 -11.30
CA THR A 597 25.66 -4.76 -11.58
C THR A 597 25.78 -5.58 -10.29
N ALA A 598 25.52 -6.88 -10.34
CA ALA A 598 25.63 -7.75 -9.16
C ALA A 598 27.06 -7.82 -8.61
N THR A 599 28.06 -7.58 -9.45
CA THR A 599 29.47 -7.75 -9.12
C THR A 599 30.25 -6.44 -9.08
N THR A 600 29.83 -5.42 -9.84
CA THR A 600 30.57 -4.17 -9.98
C THR A 600 29.71 -2.93 -9.82
N ILE A 601 30.35 -1.85 -9.38
CA ILE A 601 29.85 -0.48 -9.51
C ILE A 601 30.81 0.30 -10.39
N ALA A 602 30.27 1.02 -11.37
CA ALA A 602 31.02 1.89 -12.24
C ALA A 602 30.55 3.35 -12.09
N ALA A 603 31.50 4.28 -12.17
CA ALA A 603 31.23 5.69 -12.34
C ALA A 603 32.17 6.25 -13.40
N HIS A 604 31.64 6.99 -14.38
CA HIS A 604 32.40 7.40 -15.56
C HIS A 604 33.04 6.18 -16.28
N GLU A 605 34.37 6.18 -16.47
CA GLU A 605 35.14 5.10 -17.12
C GLU A 605 35.71 4.07 -16.12
N ARG A 606 35.56 4.29 -14.81
CA ARG A 606 36.14 3.42 -13.78
C ARG A 606 35.09 2.49 -13.20
N SER A 607 35.32 1.18 -13.35
CA SER A 607 34.53 0.11 -12.73
C SER A 607 35.34 -0.58 -11.64
N VAL A 608 34.69 -0.86 -10.50
CA VAL A 608 35.30 -1.54 -9.36
C VAL A 608 34.37 -2.64 -8.86
N HIS A 609 34.96 -3.73 -8.38
CA HIS A 609 34.18 -4.82 -7.78
C HIS A 609 33.60 -4.38 -6.42
N TRP A 610 32.40 -4.85 -6.05
CA TRP A 610 31.75 -4.47 -4.79
C TRP A 610 32.61 -4.76 -3.55
N SER A 611 33.45 -5.78 -3.59
CA SER A 611 34.39 -6.09 -2.50
C SER A 611 35.48 -5.02 -2.31
N GLN A 612 35.79 -4.24 -3.35
CA GLN A 612 36.76 -3.14 -3.29
C GLN A 612 36.12 -1.83 -2.81
N VAL A 613 34.78 -1.78 -2.69
CA VAL A 613 34.04 -0.61 -2.20
C VAL A 613 34.12 -0.57 -0.69
N GLU A 614 34.86 0.42 -0.18
CA GLU A 614 35.05 0.63 1.25
C GLU A 614 33.82 1.32 1.84
N GLU A 615 33.28 2.32 1.14
CA GLU A 615 32.32 3.25 1.71
C GLU A 615 31.40 3.85 0.64
N VAL A 616 30.10 3.88 0.95
CA VAL A 616 29.07 4.63 0.23
C VAL A 616 28.39 5.51 1.27
N ASP A 617 28.66 6.81 1.21
CA ASP A 617 28.21 7.77 2.22
C ASP A 617 27.46 8.95 1.59
N THR A 618 26.57 9.55 2.36
CA THR A 618 25.79 10.73 1.99
C THR A 618 26.13 11.90 2.92
N ASP A 619 26.91 12.87 2.43
CA ASP A 619 27.29 14.09 3.19
C ASP A 619 26.80 15.34 2.46
N ARG A 620 26.09 16.22 3.20
CA ARG A 620 25.69 17.57 2.75
C ARG A 620 25.05 17.61 1.34
N GLY A 621 24.18 16.65 1.02
CA GLY A 621 23.51 16.60 -0.29
C GLY A 621 24.34 16.00 -1.42
N PHE A 622 25.47 15.36 -1.10
CA PHE A 622 26.28 14.60 -2.02
C PHE A 622 26.30 13.13 -1.62
N VAL A 623 26.30 12.26 -2.62
CA VAL A 623 26.61 10.84 -2.46
C VAL A 623 28.05 10.63 -2.94
N SER A 624 28.87 9.99 -2.10
CA SER A 624 30.25 9.65 -2.43
C SER A 624 30.51 8.16 -2.27
N VAL A 625 31.18 7.60 -3.27
CA VAL A 625 31.61 6.20 -3.27
C VAL A 625 33.14 6.18 -3.22
N ARG A 626 33.70 5.44 -2.25
CA ARG A 626 35.15 5.22 -2.10
C ARG A 626 35.47 3.75 -2.30
N ALA A 627 36.46 3.47 -3.14
CA ALA A 627 36.91 2.13 -3.46
C ALA A 627 38.42 2.09 -3.66
N ALA A 628 39.07 1.05 -3.13
CA ALA A 628 40.51 0.84 -3.22
C ALA A 628 41.36 2.09 -2.86
N GLY A 629 41.08 2.69 -1.69
CA GLY A 629 41.79 3.86 -1.17
C GLY A 629 41.57 5.18 -1.93
N GLN A 630 40.72 5.20 -2.96
CA GLN A 630 40.44 6.38 -3.78
C GLN A 630 38.93 6.63 -3.91
N ARG A 631 38.56 7.90 -4.10
CA ARG A 631 37.16 8.27 -4.36
C ARG A 631 36.79 7.91 -5.80
N LEU A 632 35.80 7.02 -5.96
CA LEU A 632 35.28 6.59 -7.25
C LEU A 632 34.47 7.71 -7.92
N ALA A 633 33.53 8.31 -7.18
CA ALA A 633 32.80 9.51 -7.60
C ALA A 633 32.20 10.25 -6.39
N LYS A 634 31.92 11.54 -6.57
CA LYS A 634 31.10 12.36 -5.66
C LYS A 634 30.13 13.18 -6.47
N VAL A 635 28.84 12.95 -6.27
CA VAL A 635 27.76 13.48 -7.11
C VAL A 635 26.67 14.07 -6.23
N THR A 636 25.94 15.06 -6.73
CA THR A 636 24.82 15.63 -5.98
C THR A 636 23.68 14.62 -5.89
N VAL A 637 22.93 14.61 -4.79
CA VAL A 637 21.75 13.76 -4.63
C VAL A 637 20.73 14.01 -5.76
N ASN A 638 20.62 15.24 -6.26
CA ASN A 638 19.74 15.59 -7.37
C ASN A 638 20.14 14.92 -8.70
N ALA A 639 21.44 14.63 -8.89
CA ALA A 639 21.93 13.91 -10.06
C ALA A 639 21.61 12.39 -10.01
N LEU A 640 21.12 11.90 -8.87
CA LEU A 640 20.76 10.50 -8.65
C LEU A 640 19.23 10.35 -8.61
N PRO A 641 18.59 9.93 -9.71
CA PRO A 641 17.17 9.59 -9.67
C PRO A 641 16.97 8.44 -8.67
N ASN A 642 15.93 8.54 -7.84
CA ASN A 642 15.62 7.55 -6.82
C ASN A 642 16.82 7.18 -5.94
N HIS A 643 17.63 8.19 -5.55
CA HIS A 643 18.89 8.01 -4.78
C HIS A 643 18.77 7.07 -3.56
N VAL A 644 17.61 7.01 -2.91
CA VAL A 644 17.33 6.09 -1.79
C VAL A 644 17.38 4.62 -2.20
N VAL A 645 16.91 4.30 -3.41
CA VAL A 645 17.00 2.96 -4.01
C VAL A 645 18.45 2.62 -4.31
N PHE A 646 19.20 3.57 -4.88
CA PHE A 646 20.64 3.41 -5.12
C PHE A 646 21.40 3.09 -3.81
N LEU A 647 21.14 3.86 -2.75
CA LEU A 647 21.82 3.67 -1.45
C LEU A 647 21.49 2.31 -0.84
N ALA A 648 20.20 1.91 -0.86
CA ALA A 648 19.78 0.60 -0.37
C ALA A 648 20.42 -0.56 -1.17
N LEU A 649 20.45 -0.43 -2.50
CA LEU A 649 21.06 -1.41 -3.40
C LEU A 649 22.58 -1.52 -3.20
N ALA A 650 23.27 -0.38 -3.13
CA ALA A 650 24.71 -0.34 -2.90
C ALA A 650 25.10 -0.93 -1.55
N GLN A 651 24.31 -0.67 -0.50
CA GLN A 651 24.51 -1.26 0.81
C GLN A 651 24.36 -2.78 0.77
N ARG A 652 23.29 -3.29 0.13
CA ARG A 652 23.02 -4.72 0.02
C ARG A 652 24.13 -5.47 -0.72
N LEU A 653 24.51 -4.99 -1.91
CA LEU A 653 25.53 -5.62 -2.76
C LEU A 653 26.93 -5.57 -2.11
N ARG A 654 27.24 -4.49 -1.38
CA ARG A 654 28.48 -4.41 -0.59
C ARG A 654 28.51 -5.44 0.53
N THR A 655 27.41 -5.63 1.26
CA THR A 655 27.34 -6.64 2.33
C THR A 655 27.49 -8.07 1.80
N GLU A 656 26.87 -8.38 0.66
CA GLU A 656 26.99 -9.70 0.02
C GLU A 656 28.42 -9.96 -0.47
N ALA A 657 29.05 -8.98 -1.11
CA ALA A 657 30.44 -9.08 -1.54
C ALA A 657 31.44 -9.20 -0.37
N ALA A 658 31.07 -8.73 0.83
CA ALA A 658 31.85 -8.90 2.05
C ALA A 658 31.67 -10.30 2.67
N SER A 659 30.50 -10.94 2.52
CA SER A 659 30.25 -12.31 3.02
C SER A 659 30.87 -13.43 2.17
N HIS A 660 31.29 -13.12 0.94
CA HIS A 660 32.00 -14.06 0.05
C HIS A 660 33.54 -13.94 0.11
N ARG A 661 34.07 -13.19 1.08
CA ARG A 661 35.48 -13.23 1.50
C ARG A 661 35.64 -14.14 2.70
#